data_AF-A0A831S0Q3-F1
#
_entry.id   AF-A0A831S0Q3-F1
#
_cell.length_a   1.000
_cell.length_b   1.000
_cell.length_c   1.000
_cell.angle_alpha   90.00
_cell.angle_beta   90.00
_cell.angle_gamma   90.00
#
_symmetry.space_group_name_H-M   'P 1'
#
loop_
_entity.id
_entity.type
_entity.pdbx_description
1 polymer ?
#
loop_
_entity_poly.entity_id
_entity_poly.type
_entity_poly.pdbx_seq_one_letter_code
_entity_poly.pdbx_strand_id
1 'polypeptide(L)'
;MNMIHFLSVVSRVAFFTFSVMLSGGAASAKDMPAISHAAGETLVPQQLDFLFQPVELDTLSVTARQRALDWLQKLSFSDADRGYMHVDAEGGVYFADAFPSLPLQEALPQAALLPEAIAPADVFSLHSRPGSSNVVYLDFDGHTIENTAWNNSSGVASYEAVPYDLDGNAAVFNDEERSRIGEIWHRIAEDLAPFDIDVTTEEPAAFNSNTGRILITRSTTATNADMPSSGAGGVAYVNVFGRSNYASYYSPALVYFNHLGGGSASSVAEAASHEFGHNLGLSHDGTSSVGYYSGHGDGFVSWAPIMGVGYYKNVTQWSKGEYPDANQDQDDLAIIDGKLGYRGDDHGDTPATATPLVIQDNGDVLVSEPESDPFDDHPENKGVIESRTDVDVFSMDVADGPLSLTVTPAWKAFYRDSHRGANMDVSLRLLDADGSAIDADDPADNTNATIARTVSAGRYYLEVDGVGNSVGEGYSDYGSLGQYFVSGTVTPVSSVRYTIGGTLTGLSAGSSLTLQNNGGDNLSVSANGSFAFATKLGDGATYRVTVLAQPGPSESCVITNDQGTVSGADVSNVQVSCSTADTTPDPFSFATVNGVQYDPRVTTESEVVTITGIDAPAAVSIQGGEYRINSGSWQSVAGQIGNNDQIQLRHLSADQPATTTTTALDIGGVGATFVSVTRDAPEDTTPDPFSFSTVNGVQYDPRVTTESEVVTITGINAPAAVSIQGGEYRINSGSWQSAAGQIGNNDQIQLRHLSADQPATTITTTLDIGGVSATFASVTRDVQATPLSVNAGDDGEIVAVTETLHLGSAVKVQGGSTPYRYAWTVLPDSVGADFSLLSAETVAPVFSAVTPGSYTLTLTVQDDLGQKSEDSLTVRVIIPDQRTVAYPIEQSLTACKSILVSNSVVGSDAGVMLLAPVVGLGKDFAVPVGAGLRVVSEADPWCASH
;
A
#
# COMPACT_ATOMS: atom_id res chain seq x y z
N MET A 1 -103.99 -21.43 -0.35
CA MET A 1 -104.21 -20.00 -0.66
C MET A 1 -103.30 -19.21 0.25
N ASN A 2 -102.46 -18.32 -0.31
CA ASN A 2 -101.65 -17.23 0.28
C ASN A 2 -100.98 -17.50 1.67
N MET A 3 -99.64 -17.66 1.76
CA MET A 3 -98.61 -16.60 1.83
C MET A 3 -98.69 -15.73 3.11
N ILE A 4 -97.64 -15.42 3.89
CA ILE A 4 -96.16 -15.63 3.89
C ILE A 4 -95.75 -15.67 5.40
N HIS A 5 -95.03 -16.67 5.91
CA HIS A 5 -93.55 -16.84 6.04
C HIS A 5 -92.77 -15.84 6.94
N PHE A 6 -91.94 -16.44 7.82
CA PHE A 6 -90.91 -15.88 8.72
C PHE A 6 -91.29 -15.00 9.93
N LEU A 7 -90.83 -15.46 11.12
CA LEU A 7 -90.60 -14.66 12.32
C LEU A 7 -89.18 -14.06 12.27
N SER A 8 -88.98 -12.94 12.98
CA SER A 8 -87.66 -12.39 13.31
C SER A 8 -87.54 -12.20 14.84
N VAL A 9 -86.32 -11.99 15.31
CA VAL A 9 -85.94 -11.94 16.73
C VAL A 9 -86.57 -10.74 17.45
N VAL A 10 -87.01 -10.95 18.70
CA VAL A 10 -87.49 -9.88 19.58
C VAL A 10 -86.33 -9.36 20.42
N SER A 11 -85.87 -8.14 20.14
CA SER A 11 -85.12 -7.33 21.11
C SER A 11 -86.01 -6.23 21.68
N ARG A 12 -85.88 -5.92 22.97
CA ARG A 12 -86.77 -5.00 23.70
C ARG A 12 -86.19 -3.59 23.74
N VAL A 13 -86.57 -2.74 22.80
CA VAL A 13 -86.32 -1.29 22.92
C VAL A 13 -87.27 -0.68 23.95
N ALA A 14 -86.74 -0.33 25.13
CA ALA A 14 -87.49 0.35 26.18
C ALA A 14 -87.56 1.87 25.89
N PHE A 15 -88.56 2.31 25.15
CA PHE A 15 -88.81 3.74 24.92
C PHE A 15 -89.22 4.45 26.21
N PHE A 16 -88.29 5.13 26.87
CA PHE A 16 -88.59 6.12 27.91
C PHE A 16 -89.13 7.42 27.29
N THR A 17 -90.44 7.55 27.20
CA THR A 17 -91.10 8.76 26.70
C THR A 17 -91.10 9.88 27.76
N PHE A 18 -90.17 10.83 27.63
CA PHE A 18 -90.03 11.95 28.56
C PHE A 18 -91.18 12.97 28.41
N SER A 19 -92.23 12.82 29.24
CA SER A 19 -93.36 13.76 29.27
C SER A 19 -93.07 14.95 30.19
N VAL A 20 -92.56 16.04 29.62
CA VAL A 20 -92.34 17.30 30.36
C VAL A 20 -93.68 17.94 30.74
N MET A 21 -94.06 17.84 32.02
CA MET A 21 -95.01 18.79 32.62
C MET A 21 -94.25 20.02 33.12
N LEU A 22 -94.68 21.21 32.68
CA LEU A 22 -94.16 22.46 33.23
C LEU A 22 -94.82 22.76 34.58
N SER A 23 -94.09 22.54 35.66
CA SER A 23 -94.35 23.19 36.97
C SER A 23 -93.03 23.59 37.60
N GLY A 24 -92.83 24.88 37.83
CA GLY A 24 -91.55 25.42 38.31
C GLY A 24 -91.22 25.01 39.74
N GLY A 25 -90.28 24.08 39.88
CA GLY A 25 -89.55 23.80 41.11
C GLY A 25 -88.12 23.40 40.72
N ALA A 26 -87.12 24.00 41.37
CA ALA A 26 -85.74 23.56 41.17
C ALA A 26 -85.57 22.17 41.80
N ALA A 27 -85.16 21.18 41.02
CA ALA A 27 -84.73 19.89 41.56
C ALA A 27 -83.54 20.14 42.49
N SER A 28 -83.52 19.50 43.66
CA SER A 28 -82.34 19.51 44.52
C SER A 28 -81.28 18.60 43.89
N ALA A 29 -80.00 18.87 44.16
CA ALA A 29 -78.87 18.05 43.71
C ALA A 29 -78.81 16.64 44.36
N LYS A 30 -79.95 16.16 44.88
CA LYS A 30 -80.12 14.88 45.57
C LYS A 30 -81.12 13.93 44.89
N ASP A 31 -81.80 14.40 43.83
CA ASP A 31 -82.84 13.67 43.10
C ASP A 31 -82.46 13.40 41.62
N MET A 32 -81.19 13.62 41.24
CA MET A 32 -80.65 13.18 39.94
C MET A 32 -80.08 11.75 40.06
N PRO A 33 -80.19 10.91 39.02
CA PRO A 33 -79.61 9.57 39.00
C PRO A 33 -78.07 9.63 38.88
N ALA A 34 -77.43 8.48 39.11
CA ALA A 34 -75.99 8.33 38.97
C ALA A 34 -75.50 8.61 37.53
N ILE A 35 -74.30 9.14 37.39
CA ILE A 35 -73.65 9.48 36.11
C ILE A 35 -72.49 8.52 35.81
N SER A 36 -72.79 7.22 35.83
CA SER A 36 -72.11 6.27 34.96
C SER A 36 -72.44 6.64 33.50
N HIS A 37 -71.43 6.93 32.69
CA HIS A 37 -71.59 7.32 31.29
C HIS A 37 -70.92 6.29 30.38
N ALA A 38 -71.60 5.89 29.30
CA ALA A 38 -71.01 5.05 28.26
C ALA A 38 -70.62 5.88 27.02
N ALA A 39 -69.43 5.63 26.48
CA ALA A 39 -68.95 6.33 25.30
C ALA A 39 -69.95 6.26 24.12
N GLY A 40 -70.27 7.42 23.55
CA GLY A 40 -71.26 7.57 22.47
C GLY A 40 -72.68 7.96 22.93
N GLU A 41 -72.98 7.94 24.22
CA GLU A 41 -74.21 8.53 24.74
C GLU A 41 -74.19 10.08 24.65
N THR A 42 -75.36 10.72 24.59
CA THR A 42 -75.46 12.18 24.43
C THR A 42 -75.58 12.90 25.79
N LEU A 43 -74.49 13.49 26.26
CA LEU A 43 -74.50 14.42 27.40
C LEU A 43 -75.16 15.77 27.02
N VAL A 44 -75.93 16.35 27.93
CA VAL A 44 -76.45 17.72 27.81
C VAL A 44 -75.61 18.71 28.63
N PRO A 45 -75.54 20.01 28.27
CA PRO A 45 -74.68 20.98 28.94
C PRO A 45 -74.86 21.07 30.47
N GLN A 46 -76.07 20.81 30.99
CA GLN A 46 -76.35 20.80 32.43
C GLN A 46 -75.66 19.67 33.21
N GLN A 47 -75.12 18.65 32.53
CA GLN A 47 -74.33 17.60 33.18
C GLN A 47 -72.90 18.05 33.45
N LEU A 48 -72.34 18.99 32.66
CA LEU A 48 -71.04 19.62 32.99
C LEU A 48 -71.11 20.29 34.36
N ASP A 49 -72.18 21.05 34.62
CA ASP A 49 -72.45 21.76 35.88
C ASP A 49 -72.65 20.84 37.11
N PHE A 50 -72.55 19.51 36.94
CA PHE A 50 -72.53 18.49 37.99
C PHE A 50 -71.24 17.66 38.01
N LEU A 51 -70.53 17.54 36.89
CA LEU A 51 -69.28 16.79 36.77
C LEU A 51 -68.06 17.61 37.25
N PHE A 52 -68.01 18.92 37.00
CA PHE A 52 -66.87 19.76 37.36
C PHE A 52 -67.23 20.80 38.42
N GLN A 53 -66.22 21.32 39.11
CA GLN A 53 -66.45 22.37 40.09
C GLN A 53 -66.85 23.69 39.40
N PRO A 54 -67.74 24.51 39.99
CA PRO A 54 -68.16 25.77 39.38
C PRO A 54 -67.00 26.71 39.00
N VAL A 55 -65.90 26.68 39.76
CA VAL A 55 -64.69 27.49 39.49
C VAL A 55 -63.98 27.11 38.18
N GLU A 56 -64.06 25.84 37.77
CA GLU A 56 -63.49 25.34 36.53
C GLU A 56 -64.39 25.70 35.34
N LEU A 57 -65.71 25.68 35.56
CA LEU A 57 -66.71 25.91 34.52
C LEU A 57 -66.99 27.40 34.23
N ASP A 58 -66.93 28.26 35.25
CA ASP A 58 -67.21 29.70 35.14
C ASP A 58 -66.12 30.48 34.36
N THR A 59 -64.94 29.89 34.17
CA THR A 59 -63.86 30.42 33.33
C THR A 59 -63.99 30.04 31.86
N LEU A 60 -64.68 28.92 31.56
CA LEU A 60 -64.77 28.37 30.20
C LEU A 60 -65.57 29.25 29.25
N SER A 61 -64.99 29.51 28.08
CA SER A 61 -65.74 30.05 26.94
C SER A 61 -66.84 29.08 26.48
N VAL A 62 -67.88 29.58 25.80
CA VAL A 62 -68.96 28.73 25.24
C VAL A 62 -68.39 27.66 24.30
N THR A 63 -67.33 27.98 23.54
CA THR A 63 -66.62 27.03 22.67
C THR A 63 -65.88 25.97 23.49
N ALA A 64 -65.24 26.35 24.61
CA ALA A 64 -64.55 25.41 25.51
C ALA A 64 -65.55 24.46 26.20
N ARG A 65 -66.67 24.98 26.74
CA ARG A 65 -67.75 24.14 27.28
C ARG A 65 -68.29 23.14 26.25
N GLN A 66 -68.44 23.54 24.99
CA GLN A 66 -68.85 22.61 23.94
C GLN A 66 -67.76 21.57 23.61
N ARG A 67 -66.47 21.96 23.55
CA ARG A 67 -65.36 21.01 23.33
C ARG A 67 -65.26 19.97 24.44
N ALA A 68 -65.42 20.38 25.70
CA ALA A 68 -65.44 19.47 26.84
C ALA A 68 -66.62 18.48 26.73
N LEU A 69 -67.83 18.97 26.42
CA LEU A 69 -69.00 18.12 26.19
C LEU A 69 -68.78 17.12 25.05
N ASP A 70 -68.25 17.59 23.91
CA ASP A 70 -67.95 16.78 22.73
C ASP A 70 -66.82 15.76 23.00
N TRP A 71 -65.94 15.99 23.99
CA TRP A 71 -64.87 15.08 24.40
C TRP A 71 -65.40 14.01 25.35
N LEU A 72 -66.16 14.42 26.39
CA LEU A 72 -66.73 13.53 27.40
C LEU A 72 -67.70 12.50 26.79
N GLN A 73 -68.47 12.90 25.76
CA GLN A 73 -69.31 11.98 24.96
C GLN A 73 -68.53 10.87 24.22
N LYS A 74 -67.19 10.85 24.28
CA LYS A 74 -66.32 9.82 23.71
C LYS A 74 -65.56 9.00 24.77
N LEU A 75 -65.86 9.22 26.05
CA LEU A 75 -65.27 8.51 27.19
C LEU A 75 -66.35 7.70 27.88
N SER A 76 -66.01 6.53 28.39
CA SER A 76 -66.78 5.87 29.44
C SER A 76 -66.20 6.29 30.80
N PHE A 77 -67.03 6.54 31.80
CA PHE A 77 -66.59 6.90 33.15
C PHE A 77 -67.69 6.67 34.21
N SER A 78 -67.30 6.60 35.47
CA SER A 78 -68.15 6.41 36.64
C SER A 78 -68.49 7.72 37.37
N ASP A 79 -69.40 7.66 38.35
CA ASP A 79 -69.68 8.77 39.28
C ASP A 79 -68.51 9.03 40.26
N ALA A 80 -67.57 8.09 40.39
CA ALA A 80 -66.42 8.19 41.29
C ALA A 80 -65.26 8.97 40.66
N ASP A 81 -65.08 8.85 39.33
CA ASP A 81 -64.12 9.60 38.51
C ASP A 81 -64.25 11.12 38.65
N ARG A 82 -65.46 11.61 38.96
CA ARG A 82 -65.77 13.03 39.21
C ARG A 82 -64.87 13.67 40.29
N GLY A 83 -64.26 12.89 41.18
CA GLY A 83 -63.33 13.41 42.18
C GLY A 83 -61.97 13.85 41.61
N TYR A 84 -61.63 13.38 40.41
CA TYR A 84 -60.28 13.38 39.82
C TYR A 84 -60.28 13.91 38.38
N MET A 85 -61.43 13.90 37.72
CA MET A 85 -61.60 14.41 36.35
C MET A 85 -61.69 15.94 36.33
N HIS A 86 -60.87 16.56 35.51
CA HIS A 86 -60.74 18.02 35.36
C HIS A 86 -60.94 18.47 33.91
N VAL A 87 -61.17 19.77 33.75
CA VAL A 87 -61.35 20.43 32.44
C VAL A 87 -60.45 21.66 32.33
N ASP A 88 -59.66 21.74 31.25
CA ASP A 88 -58.77 22.87 30.98
C ASP A 88 -59.53 24.10 30.43
N ALA A 89 -58.88 25.27 30.36
CA ALA A 89 -59.48 26.52 29.89
C ALA A 89 -59.96 26.47 28.42
N GLU A 90 -59.40 25.56 27.63
CA GLU A 90 -59.75 25.26 26.25
C GLU A 90 -60.88 24.21 26.15
N GLY A 91 -61.21 23.48 27.21
CA GLY A 91 -62.18 22.38 27.21
C GLY A 91 -61.58 21.02 26.82
N GLY A 92 -60.28 20.81 27.03
CA GLY A 92 -59.69 19.48 27.10
C GLY A 92 -59.93 18.82 28.46
N VAL A 93 -59.90 17.48 28.50
CA VAL A 93 -60.26 16.67 29.67
C VAL A 93 -59.04 15.87 30.11
N TYR A 94 -58.72 15.93 31.41
CA TYR A 94 -57.61 15.23 32.05
C TYR A 94 -58.01 14.67 33.41
N PHE A 95 -57.31 13.65 33.88
CA PHE A 95 -57.34 13.19 35.27
C PHE A 95 -56.15 13.78 36.06
N ALA A 96 -56.31 13.92 37.38
CA ALA A 96 -55.25 14.37 38.29
C ALA A 96 -55.32 13.62 39.62
N ASP A 97 -54.39 12.68 39.81
CA ASP A 97 -54.69 11.47 40.55
C ASP A 97 -54.01 11.45 41.91
N ALA A 98 -54.82 11.76 42.91
CA ALA A 98 -54.41 11.96 44.29
C ALA A 98 -54.31 10.62 45.03
N PHE A 99 -53.34 9.81 44.62
CA PHE A 99 -53.04 8.51 45.23
C PHE A 99 -52.76 8.62 46.74
N PRO A 100 -53.20 7.63 47.55
CA PRO A 100 -53.00 7.66 49.00
C PRO A 100 -51.51 7.54 49.36
N SER A 101 -50.99 8.47 50.16
CA SER A 101 -49.56 8.57 50.43
C SER A 101 -49.00 7.36 51.18
N LEU A 102 -48.08 6.66 50.50
CA LEU A 102 -47.32 5.54 51.01
C LEU A 102 -46.42 5.93 52.19
N PRO A 103 -46.21 5.05 53.19
CA PRO A 103 -45.17 5.23 54.19
C PRO A 103 -43.78 5.12 53.54
N LEU A 104 -42.84 5.96 53.98
CA LEU A 104 -41.47 6.15 53.47
C LEU A 104 -40.51 4.95 53.73
N GLN A 105 -40.97 3.70 53.63
CA GLN A 105 -40.19 2.55 54.11
C GLN A 105 -40.41 1.25 53.33
N GLU A 106 -40.17 1.27 52.02
CA GLU A 106 -39.57 0.11 51.37
C GLU A 106 -38.04 0.23 51.46
N ALA A 107 -37.43 -0.62 52.27
CA ALA A 107 -36.01 -0.92 52.13
C ALA A 107 -35.91 -2.22 51.33
N LEU A 108 -35.15 -2.21 50.24
CA LEU A 108 -34.86 -3.44 49.49
C LEU A 108 -34.35 -4.54 50.44
N PRO A 109 -34.76 -5.81 50.27
CA PRO A 109 -34.08 -6.93 50.90
C PRO A 109 -32.57 -6.81 50.64
N GLN A 110 -31.75 -6.85 51.69
CA GLN A 110 -30.32 -6.56 51.57
C GLN A 110 -29.70 -7.44 50.49
N ALA A 111 -29.24 -6.80 49.40
CA ALA A 111 -28.90 -7.45 48.14
C ALA A 111 -28.12 -8.76 48.34
N ALA A 112 -28.81 -9.88 48.06
CA ALA A 112 -28.13 -11.07 47.57
C ALA A 112 -27.43 -10.62 46.27
N LEU A 113 -26.13 -10.89 46.15
CA LEU A 113 -25.30 -10.33 45.07
C LEU A 113 -25.85 -10.75 43.70
N LEU A 114 -26.55 -9.82 43.04
CA LEU A 114 -27.14 -10.04 41.72
C LEU A 114 -26.00 -10.17 40.69
N PRO A 115 -26.06 -11.17 39.80
CA PRO A 115 -24.98 -11.47 38.85
C PRO A 115 -25.02 -10.49 37.67
N GLU A 116 -24.37 -9.33 37.86
CA GLU A 116 -24.27 -8.20 36.91
C GLU A 116 -25.62 -7.55 36.56
N ALA A 117 -25.93 -6.47 37.27
CA ALA A 117 -27.02 -5.56 36.93
C ALA A 117 -26.67 -4.68 35.71
N ILE A 118 -27.70 -4.29 34.95
CA ILE A 118 -27.67 -3.35 33.81
C ILE A 118 -26.56 -2.29 33.94
N ALA A 119 -25.68 -2.21 32.95
CA ALA A 119 -24.51 -1.35 33.07
C ALA A 119 -24.91 0.14 33.09
N PRO A 120 -24.14 1.03 33.77
CA PRO A 120 -24.51 2.43 33.96
C PRO A 120 -24.77 3.29 32.71
N ALA A 121 -24.47 2.80 31.50
CA ALA A 121 -24.75 3.48 30.24
C ALA A 121 -26.07 3.04 29.59
N ASP A 122 -26.52 1.82 29.85
CA ASP A 122 -27.51 1.11 29.03
C ASP A 122 -28.95 1.49 29.39
N VAL A 123 -29.15 1.95 30.62
CA VAL A 123 -30.43 2.31 31.24
C VAL A 123 -31.15 3.51 30.59
N PHE A 124 -30.48 4.27 29.72
CA PHE A 124 -31.05 5.33 28.88
C PHE A 124 -31.05 4.95 27.38
N SER A 125 -31.00 3.65 27.10
CA SER A 125 -31.09 3.05 25.77
C SER A 125 -31.90 1.74 25.79
N LEU A 126 -32.77 1.57 26.78
CA LEU A 126 -33.61 0.37 26.90
C LEU A 126 -34.76 0.44 25.90
N HIS A 127 -35.09 -0.68 25.27
CA HIS A 127 -36.18 -0.82 24.31
C HIS A 127 -36.83 -2.18 24.51
N SER A 128 -38.16 -2.22 24.56
CA SER A 128 -38.93 -3.45 24.77
C SER A 128 -39.45 -4.04 23.47
N ARG A 129 -39.55 -3.23 22.41
CA ARG A 129 -39.92 -3.68 21.06
C ARG A 129 -39.29 -2.80 19.98
N PRO A 130 -37.94 -2.84 19.82
CA PRO A 130 -37.21 -1.95 18.92
C PRO A 130 -37.83 -1.88 17.51
N GLY A 131 -38.28 -0.68 17.13
CA GLY A 131 -38.80 -0.41 15.78
C GLY A 131 -40.31 -0.63 15.57
N SER A 132 -41.10 -0.76 16.65
CA SER A 132 -42.56 -0.59 16.54
C SER A 132 -42.93 0.80 15.99
N SER A 133 -44.12 0.91 15.40
CA SER A 133 -44.68 2.18 14.95
C SER A 133 -45.33 3.01 16.07
N ASN A 134 -45.63 2.39 17.21
CA ASN A 134 -46.03 3.07 18.44
C ASN A 134 -44.85 3.07 19.41
N VAL A 135 -44.62 4.19 20.09
CA VAL A 135 -43.51 4.34 21.04
C VAL A 135 -44.01 5.10 22.27
N VAL A 136 -43.56 4.71 23.46
CA VAL A 136 -43.72 5.51 24.68
C VAL A 136 -42.36 5.71 25.35
N TYR A 137 -41.90 6.97 25.34
CA TYR A 137 -40.67 7.39 25.99
C TYR A 137 -40.91 7.59 27.49
N LEU A 138 -40.07 6.96 28.31
CA LEU A 138 -40.01 7.17 29.74
C LEU A 138 -38.93 8.22 30.05
N ASP A 139 -39.36 9.47 30.21
CA ASP A 139 -38.50 10.61 30.50
C ASP A 139 -38.18 10.67 32.00
N PHE A 140 -36.93 10.36 32.32
CA PHE A 140 -36.36 10.48 33.68
C PHE A 140 -35.31 11.60 33.79
N ASP A 141 -34.87 12.18 32.67
CA ASP A 141 -33.81 13.22 32.61
C ASP A 141 -34.36 14.66 32.62
N GLY A 142 -35.68 14.82 32.51
CA GLY A 142 -36.38 16.06 32.82
C GLY A 142 -36.59 16.96 31.60
N HIS A 143 -37.69 17.70 31.61
CA HIS A 143 -38.24 18.32 30.41
C HIS A 143 -38.74 19.76 30.63
N THR A 144 -38.42 20.66 29.70
CA THR A 144 -39.05 21.99 29.63
C THR A 144 -40.40 21.86 28.91
N ILE A 145 -41.49 21.77 29.67
CA ILE A 145 -42.85 21.74 29.11
C ILE A 145 -43.22 23.15 28.64
N GLU A 146 -43.20 23.40 27.33
CA GLU A 146 -43.65 24.64 26.71
C GLU A 146 -44.60 24.43 25.52
N ASN A 147 -45.44 25.43 25.23
CA ASN A 147 -46.44 25.44 24.14
C ASN A 147 -47.52 24.32 24.17
N THR A 148 -47.62 23.55 25.26
CA THR A 148 -48.60 22.46 25.48
C THR A 148 -49.91 22.96 26.11
N ALA A 149 -50.92 22.09 26.25
CA ALA A 149 -52.13 22.36 27.01
C ALA A 149 -51.84 22.71 28.48
N TRP A 150 -50.87 22.03 29.11
CA TRP A 150 -50.48 22.24 30.52
C TRP A 150 -50.12 23.69 30.86
N ASN A 151 -49.33 24.35 29.99
CA ASN A 151 -48.85 25.71 30.25
C ASN A 151 -49.74 26.78 29.58
N ASN A 152 -50.35 26.49 28.42
CA ASN A 152 -51.28 27.43 27.78
C ASN A 152 -52.55 27.66 28.62
N SER A 153 -53.17 26.61 29.14
CA SER A 153 -54.43 26.71 29.91
C SER A 153 -54.27 27.42 31.26
N SER A 154 -53.10 27.28 31.89
CA SER A 154 -52.74 27.92 33.15
C SER A 154 -52.16 29.33 32.98
N GLY A 155 -51.78 29.72 31.75
CA GLY A 155 -51.09 30.98 31.46
C GLY A 155 -49.62 31.01 31.93
N VAL A 156 -49.04 29.84 32.22
CA VAL A 156 -47.62 29.69 32.57
C VAL A 156 -46.78 29.64 31.29
N ALA A 157 -45.59 30.25 31.30
CA ALA A 157 -44.72 30.29 30.13
C ALA A 157 -44.13 28.91 29.79
N SER A 158 -43.50 28.28 30.78
CA SER A 158 -42.93 26.93 30.73
C SER A 158 -42.94 26.31 32.13
N TYR A 159 -42.91 24.97 32.20
CA TYR A 159 -42.56 24.24 33.42
C TYR A 159 -41.22 23.55 33.23
N GLU A 160 -40.23 23.92 34.03
CA GLU A 160 -38.91 23.27 34.05
C GLU A 160 -38.98 22.04 34.96
N ALA A 161 -39.40 20.89 34.43
CA ALA A 161 -39.31 19.62 35.16
C ALA A 161 -37.83 19.26 35.39
N VAL A 162 -37.57 18.43 36.40
CA VAL A 162 -36.21 18.01 36.78
C VAL A 162 -36.07 16.50 36.65
N PRO A 163 -34.83 15.99 36.54
CA PRO A 163 -34.56 14.57 36.64
C PRO A 163 -35.22 13.87 37.84
N TYR A 164 -35.44 12.57 37.68
CA TYR A 164 -35.68 11.65 38.78
C TYR A 164 -34.46 11.65 39.73
N ASP A 165 -34.67 12.01 41.00
CA ASP A 165 -33.62 12.35 41.96
C ASP A 165 -34.05 11.92 43.38
N LEU A 166 -33.28 11.02 43.99
CA LEU A 166 -33.56 10.41 45.30
C LEU A 166 -32.60 10.89 46.40
N ASP A 167 -31.36 11.27 46.05
CA ASP A 167 -30.35 11.72 47.02
C ASP A 167 -30.23 13.26 47.14
N GLY A 168 -30.84 14.00 46.22
CA GLY A 168 -30.81 15.47 46.13
C GLY A 168 -29.77 16.03 45.14
N ASN A 169 -29.31 15.20 44.19
CA ASN A 169 -28.28 15.52 43.19
C ASN A 169 -28.73 15.15 41.76
N ALA A 170 -29.82 15.74 41.29
CA ALA A 170 -30.29 15.74 39.89
C ALA A 170 -29.26 16.17 38.80
N ALA A 171 -27.96 16.27 39.10
CA ALA A 171 -26.88 16.42 38.13
C ALA A 171 -26.21 15.09 37.73
N VAL A 172 -26.37 14.02 38.52
CA VAL A 172 -25.77 12.70 38.27
C VAL A 172 -26.64 11.60 38.88
N PHE A 173 -27.24 10.74 38.04
CA PHE A 173 -27.89 9.52 38.51
C PHE A 173 -26.89 8.60 39.24
N ASN A 174 -27.26 8.10 40.42
CA ASN A 174 -26.50 7.12 41.19
C ASN A 174 -26.89 5.67 40.82
N ASP A 175 -26.27 4.67 41.46
CA ASP A 175 -26.53 3.25 41.16
C ASP A 175 -27.93 2.78 41.59
N GLU A 176 -28.48 3.34 42.67
CA GLU A 176 -29.83 3.02 43.16
C GLU A 176 -30.90 3.61 42.23
N GLU A 177 -30.70 4.83 41.74
CA GLU A 177 -31.57 5.48 40.77
C GLU A 177 -31.59 4.73 39.44
N ARG A 178 -30.43 4.32 38.91
CA ARG A 178 -30.37 3.50 37.69
C ARG A 178 -31.05 2.14 37.86
N SER A 179 -30.79 1.45 38.97
CA SER A 179 -31.43 0.16 39.25
C SER A 179 -32.95 0.29 39.31
N ARG A 180 -33.47 1.35 39.93
CA ARG A 180 -34.91 1.66 39.95
C ARG A 180 -35.45 2.06 38.57
N ILE A 181 -34.72 2.83 37.76
CA ILE A 181 -35.15 3.21 36.40
C ILE A 181 -35.29 1.95 35.53
N GLY A 182 -34.33 1.01 35.60
CA GLY A 182 -34.42 -0.28 34.91
C GLY A 182 -35.64 -1.10 35.34
N GLU A 183 -35.92 -1.20 36.65
CA GLU A 183 -37.11 -1.88 37.15
C GLU A 183 -38.41 -1.18 36.73
N ILE A 184 -38.47 0.16 36.78
CA ILE A 184 -39.65 0.95 36.36
C ILE A 184 -39.93 0.72 34.88
N TRP A 185 -38.90 0.78 34.03
CA TRP A 185 -39.03 0.48 32.60
C TRP A 185 -39.52 -0.95 32.38
N HIS A 186 -38.93 -1.95 33.05
CA HIS A 186 -39.29 -3.36 32.87
C HIS A 186 -40.75 -3.65 33.22
N ARG A 187 -41.28 -3.02 34.28
CA ARG A 187 -42.70 -3.17 34.68
C ARG A 187 -43.67 -2.51 33.71
N ILE A 188 -43.36 -1.30 33.22
CA ILE A 188 -44.19 -0.62 32.20
C ILE A 188 -44.10 -1.37 30.86
N ALA A 189 -42.93 -1.96 30.56
CA ALA A 189 -42.73 -2.84 29.41
C ALA A 189 -43.54 -4.14 29.53
N GLU A 190 -43.68 -4.73 30.73
CA GLU A 190 -44.57 -5.86 31.00
C GLU A 190 -46.05 -5.48 30.84
N ASP A 191 -46.49 -4.37 31.42
CA ASP A 191 -47.86 -3.86 31.29
C ASP A 191 -48.28 -3.69 29.82
N LEU A 192 -47.33 -3.32 28.96
CA LEU A 192 -47.55 -3.09 27.54
C LEU A 192 -47.04 -4.20 26.63
N ALA A 193 -46.46 -5.27 27.19
CA ALA A 193 -45.83 -6.37 26.46
C ALA A 193 -46.74 -7.04 25.41
N PRO A 194 -48.07 -7.20 25.61
CA PRO A 194 -48.98 -7.78 24.62
C PRO A 194 -49.16 -6.97 23.32
N PHE A 195 -48.75 -5.70 23.30
CA PHE A 195 -49.11 -4.76 22.22
C PHE A 195 -47.95 -4.44 21.28
N ASP A 196 -48.27 -3.96 20.06
CA ASP A 196 -47.26 -3.43 19.14
C ASP A 196 -46.85 -2.02 19.57
N ILE A 197 -46.08 -1.93 20.66
CA ILE A 197 -45.52 -0.68 21.19
C ILE A 197 -44.11 -0.90 21.73
N ASP A 198 -43.25 0.09 21.53
CA ASP A 198 -41.92 0.15 22.12
C ASP A 198 -41.92 1.07 23.36
N VAL A 199 -41.90 0.47 24.55
CA VAL A 199 -41.59 1.17 25.81
C VAL A 199 -40.08 1.35 25.88
N THR A 200 -39.61 2.60 25.95
CA THR A 200 -38.19 2.92 25.80
C THR A 200 -37.70 4.01 26.77
N THR A 201 -36.42 3.94 27.15
CA THR A 201 -35.69 5.00 27.85
C THR A 201 -34.70 5.77 26.97
N GLU A 202 -34.64 5.52 25.65
CA GLU A 202 -33.94 6.37 24.68
C GLU A 202 -34.89 7.46 24.16
N GLU A 203 -34.49 8.73 24.11
CA GLU A 203 -35.38 9.79 23.60
C GLU A 203 -35.63 9.64 22.08
N PRO A 204 -36.88 9.42 21.63
CA PRO A 204 -37.16 9.22 20.21
C PRO A 204 -36.82 10.46 19.36
N ALA A 205 -36.02 10.24 18.32
CA ALA A 205 -35.51 11.30 17.43
C ALA A 205 -36.59 12.15 16.72
N ALA A 206 -37.85 11.74 16.73
CA ALA A 206 -38.99 12.57 16.36
C ALA A 206 -40.29 12.12 17.06
N PHE A 207 -40.97 13.06 17.73
CA PHE A 207 -42.27 12.83 18.36
C PHE A 207 -43.43 13.07 17.39
N ASN A 208 -44.38 12.12 17.30
CA ASN A 208 -45.54 12.18 16.41
C ASN A 208 -46.86 11.78 17.10
N SER A 209 -47.93 11.50 16.36
CA SER A 209 -49.24 11.08 16.93
C SER A 209 -49.18 9.78 17.73
N ASN A 210 -48.19 8.93 17.45
CA ASN A 210 -47.97 7.61 18.03
C ASN A 210 -46.69 7.56 18.89
N THR A 211 -46.17 8.71 19.32
CA THR A 211 -45.04 8.82 20.26
C THR A 211 -45.52 9.47 21.56
N GLY A 212 -45.66 8.67 22.61
CA GLY A 212 -45.94 9.16 23.96
C GLY A 212 -44.69 9.62 24.68
N ARG A 213 -44.87 10.51 25.67
CA ARG A 213 -43.89 10.79 26.72
C ARG A 213 -44.59 10.66 28.06
N ILE A 214 -44.09 9.77 28.91
CA ILE A 214 -44.38 9.76 30.35
C ILE A 214 -43.21 10.47 31.00
N LEU A 215 -43.47 11.51 31.79
CA LEU A 215 -42.45 12.34 32.44
C LEU A 215 -42.42 12.05 33.94
N ILE A 216 -41.42 11.29 34.36
CA ILE A 216 -41.16 10.90 35.74
C ILE A 216 -40.29 11.99 36.39
N THR A 217 -40.95 12.94 37.06
CA THR A 217 -40.33 14.10 37.70
C THR A 217 -40.86 14.26 39.12
N ARG A 218 -40.36 15.25 39.88
CA ARG A 218 -41.02 15.66 41.13
C ARG A 218 -42.12 16.70 40.86
N SER A 219 -43.08 16.85 41.76
CA SER A 219 -44.22 17.79 41.67
C SER A 219 -43.87 19.29 41.73
N THR A 220 -42.59 19.66 41.69
CA THR A 220 -42.13 21.05 41.65
C THR A 220 -40.96 21.26 40.68
N THR A 221 -40.98 22.38 39.95
CA THR A 221 -39.99 22.73 38.92
C THR A 221 -38.58 22.91 39.50
N ALA A 222 -37.57 23.06 38.64
CA ALA A 222 -36.20 23.44 39.01
C ALA A 222 -36.11 24.73 39.86
N THR A 223 -37.11 25.63 39.76
CA THR A 223 -37.18 26.86 40.58
C THR A 223 -38.02 26.71 41.85
N ASN A 224 -38.57 25.51 42.10
CA ASN A 224 -39.52 25.18 43.18
C ASN A 224 -40.87 25.93 43.05
N ALA A 225 -41.34 26.13 41.82
CA ALA A 225 -42.74 26.43 41.54
C ALA A 225 -43.54 25.12 41.39
N ASP A 226 -44.84 25.16 41.58
CA ASP A 226 -45.73 24.01 41.37
C ASP A 226 -45.73 23.54 39.90
N MET A 227 -45.69 22.22 39.70
CA MET A 227 -46.04 21.57 38.43
C MET A 227 -47.57 21.52 38.25
N PRO A 228 -48.11 21.20 37.04
CA PRO A 228 -49.54 21.00 36.84
C PRO A 228 -50.13 20.00 37.85
N SER A 229 -51.18 20.39 38.58
CA SER A 229 -51.80 19.57 39.63
C SER A 229 -50.82 18.96 40.65
N SER A 230 -49.83 19.73 41.14
CA SER A 230 -48.75 19.31 42.06
C SER A 230 -49.13 18.58 43.36
N GLY A 231 -50.41 18.44 43.68
CA GLY A 231 -50.91 17.62 44.79
C GLY A 231 -51.13 16.14 44.45
N ALA A 232 -51.20 15.79 43.16
CA ALA A 232 -51.38 14.44 42.65
C ALA A 232 -50.08 13.60 42.70
N GLY A 233 -50.20 12.30 42.44
CA GLY A 233 -49.07 11.44 42.08
C GLY A 233 -48.96 11.18 40.57
N GLY A 234 -50.04 11.37 39.81
CA GLY A 234 -50.03 11.33 38.34
C GLY A 234 -51.05 12.31 37.72
N VAL A 235 -50.86 12.70 36.45
CA VAL A 235 -51.75 13.62 35.71
C VAL A 235 -51.71 13.34 34.19
N ALA A 236 -52.85 13.08 33.56
CA ALA A 236 -52.94 12.72 32.13
C ALA A 236 -54.19 13.24 31.40
N TYR A 237 -54.02 13.76 30.17
CA TYR A 237 -55.14 14.02 29.26
C TYR A 237 -55.75 12.71 28.72
N VAL A 238 -57.07 12.65 28.64
CA VAL A 238 -57.78 11.37 28.38
C VAL A 238 -58.03 11.13 26.88
N ASN A 239 -57.73 9.91 26.40
CA ASN A 239 -57.96 9.46 25.03
C ASN A 239 -57.27 10.36 23.97
N VAL A 240 -55.99 10.71 24.21
CA VAL A 240 -55.17 11.59 23.36
C VAL A 240 -54.15 10.88 22.49
N PHE A 241 -53.70 9.68 22.85
CA PHE A 241 -52.79 8.88 22.01
C PHE A 241 -53.43 8.60 20.64
N GLY A 242 -52.64 8.72 19.57
CA GLY A 242 -53.10 8.65 18.18
C GLY A 242 -53.70 9.95 17.62
N ARG A 243 -53.89 11.01 18.44
CA ARG A 243 -54.35 12.32 17.91
C ARG A 243 -53.22 13.02 17.14
N SER A 244 -53.56 13.68 16.03
CA SER A 244 -52.60 14.40 15.18
C SER A 244 -51.87 15.58 15.84
N ASN A 245 -52.29 15.98 17.05
CA ASN A 245 -51.63 16.99 17.88
C ASN A 245 -51.26 16.46 19.28
N TYR A 246 -51.16 15.13 19.45
CA TYR A 246 -50.87 14.51 20.74
C TYR A 246 -49.53 14.98 21.32
N ALA A 247 -48.41 14.56 20.73
CA ALA A 247 -47.09 14.87 21.25
C ALA A 247 -46.72 16.36 21.19
N SER A 248 -47.38 17.14 20.35
CA SER A 248 -47.16 18.58 20.21
C SER A 248 -48.06 19.46 21.09
N TYR A 249 -48.99 18.89 21.87
CA TYR A 249 -49.92 19.69 22.67
C TYR A 249 -50.48 19.00 23.94
N TYR A 250 -50.81 17.71 23.91
CA TYR A 250 -51.38 17.00 25.07
C TYR A 250 -50.37 16.12 25.83
N SER A 251 -49.18 15.91 25.26
CA SER A 251 -48.01 15.32 25.93
C SER A 251 -47.32 16.36 26.83
N PRO A 252 -46.59 15.95 27.88
CA PRO A 252 -46.45 14.58 28.39
C PRO A 252 -47.60 14.16 29.31
N ALA A 253 -47.70 12.86 29.60
CA ALA A 253 -48.30 12.37 30.84
C ALA A 253 -47.32 12.63 32.00
N LEU A 254 -47.81 13.00 33.18
CA LEU A 254 -46.97 13.49 34.29
C LEU A 254 -47.01 12.51 35.46
N VAL A 255 -45.86 12.07 35.96
CA VAL A 255 -45.74 11.13 37.09
C VAL A 255 -44.84 11.76 38.16
N TYR A 256 -45.40 11.98 39.35
CA TYR A 256 -44.75 12.68 40.46
C TYR A 256 -44.16 11.72 41.49
N PHE A 257 -42.94 11.25 41.23
CA PHE A 257 -42.29 10.19 42.02
C PHE A 257 -42.20 10.51 43.53
N ASN A 258 -42.10 11.79 43.90
CA ASN A 258 -42.02 12.24 45.29
C ASN A 258 -43.36 12.12 46.06
N HIS A 259 -44.48 11.84 45.38
CA HIS A 259 -45.76 11.46 45.98
C HIS A 259 -45.96 9.93 45.99
N LEU A 260 -45.21 9.20 45.16
CA LEU A 260 -45.31 7.75 44.92
C LEU A 260 -44.24 6.97 45.71
N GLY A 261 -44.45 6.84 47.02
CA GLY A 261 -43.57 6.04 47.89
C GLY A 261 -42.15 6.58 48.10
N GLY A 262 -41.87 7.82 47.69
CA GLY A 262 -40.51 8.34 47.63
C GLY A 262 -39.73 7.74 46.43
N GLY A 263 -40.41 7.63 45.29
CA GLY A 263 -39.85 7.07 44.06
C GLY A 263 -39.60 5.57 44.11
N SER A 264 -40.40 4.80 44.87
CA SER A 264 -40.33 3.34 44.85
C SER A 264 -40.66 2.81 43.44
N ALA A 265 -39.85 1.91 42.89
CA ALA A 265 -39.99 1.46 41.50
C ALA A 265 -41.41 0.96 41.17
N SER A 266 -41.97 0.07 42.00
CA SER A 266 -43.35 -0.42 41.86
C SER A 266 -44.35 0.73 41.73
N SER A 267 -44.44 1.61 42.74
CA SER A 267 -45.44 2.69 42.73
C SER A 267 -45.27 3.73 41.62
N VAL A 268 -44.06 3.88 41.06
CA VAL A 268 -43.82 4.75 39.89
C VAL A 268 -44.20 4.05 38.58
N ALA A 269 -43.93 2.75 38.46
CA ALA A 269 -44.33 1.95 37.29
C ALA A 269 -45.85 1.84 37.16
N GLU A 270 -46.55 1.37 38.21
CA GLU A 270 -48.01 1.26 38.20
C GLU A 270 -48.68 2.60 37.83
N ALA A 271 -48.18 3.72 38.39
CA ALA A 271 -48.69 5.05 38.06
C ALA A 271 -48.40 5.46 36.62
N ALA A 272 -47.19 5.19 36.10
CA ALA A 272 -46.86 5.47 34.71
C ALA A 272 -47.76 4.71 33.72
N SER A 273 -47.99 3.42 33.95
CA SER A 273 -48.93 2.61 33.16
C SER A 273 -50.36 3.13 33.26
N HIS A 274 -50.81 3.53 34.44
CA HIS A 274 -52.12 4.14 34.70
C HIS A 274 -52.33 5.47 33.91
N GLU A 275 -51.37 6.40 34.01
CA GLU A 275 -51.40 7.67 33.27
C GLU A 275 -51.35 7.47 31.74
N PHE A 276 -50.66 6.41 31.29
CA PHE A 276 -50.66 6.02 29.88
C PHE A 276 -52.00 5.36 29.47
N GLY A 277 -52.62 4.59 30.36
CA GLY A 277 -53.99 4.09 30.22
C GLY A 277 -54.99 5.23 29.98
N HIS A 278 -54.90 6.33 30.74
CA HIS A 278 -55.67 7.55 30.46
C HIS A 278 -55.35 8.13 29.08
N ASN A 279 -54.07 8.23 28.69
CA ASN A 279 -53.67 8.71 27.36
C ASN A 279 -54.29 7.85 26.24
N LEU A 280 -54.39 6.54 26.42
CA LEU A 280 -55.03 5.60 25.49
C LEU A 280 -56.56 5.78 25.49
N GLY A 281 -57.19 5.87 26.65
CA GLY A 281 -58.61 6.26 26.81
C GLY A 281 -59.37 5.60 27.96
N LEU A 282 -58.65 5.05 28.95
CA LEU A 282 -59.23 4.37 30.12
C LEU A 282 -59.62 5.38 31.22
N SER A 283 -60.65 5.02 32.01
CA SER A 283 -61.00 5.68 33.28
C SER A 283 -60.69 4.73 34.44
N HIS A 284 -60.96 5.13 35.69
CA HIS A 284 -60.53 4.34 36.84
C HIS A 284 -61.34 3.06 37.08
N ASP A 285 -60.64 1.98 37.41
CA ASP A 285 -61.23 0.84 38.08
C ASP A 285 -61.51 1.17 39.54
N GLY A 286 -62.73 1.61 39.82
CA GLY A 286 -63.21 1.91 41.15
C GLY A 286 -64.29 0.97 41.67
N THR A 287 -64.86 1.33 42.81
CA THR A 287 -66.04 0.65 43.36
C THR A 287 -67.25 1.58 43.40
N SER A 288 -68.40 1.10 43.87
CA SER A 288 -69.56 1.96 44.13
C SER A 288 -69.31 3.07 45.18
N SER A 289 -68.15 3.06 45.84
CA SER A 289 -67.82 3.92 46.98
C SER A 289 -66.48 4.67 46.91
N VAL A 290 -65.54 4.27 46.05
CA VAL A 290 -64.21 4.91 45.88
C VAL A 290 -63.78 4.92 44.42
N GLY A 291 -62.98 5.93 44.03
CA GLY A 291 -62.48 6.11 42.66
C GLY A 291 -61.57 4.99 42.19
N TYR A 292 -60.72 4.46 43.07
CA TYR A 292 -59.79 3.37 42.76
C TYR A 292 -60.05 2.15 43.64
N TYR A 293 -59.99 0.97 43.04
CA TYR A 293 -60.02 -0.32 43.72
C TYR A 293 -58.59 -0.77 44.05
N SER A 294 -58.34 -1.06 45.34
CA SER A 294 -57.03 -1.49 45.85
C SER A 294 -56.74 -2.98 45.65
N GLY A 295 -57.50 -3.65 44.79
CA GLY A 295 -57.44 -5.09 44.60
C GLY A 295 -57.90 -5.92 45.82
N HIS A 296 -57.70 -7.23 45.72
CA HIS A 296 -58.08 -8.24 46.71
C HIS A 296 -57.02 -9.36 46.81
N GLY A 297 -57.31 -10.40 47.59
CA GLY A 297 -56.39 -11.54 47.76
C GLY A 297 -55.13 -11.23 48.56
N ASP A 298 -54.43 -12.29 48.96
CA ASP A 298 -53.22 -12.29 49.79
C ASP A 298 -52.13 -13.16 49.12
N GLY A 299 -50.86 -12.93 49.46
CA GLY A 299 -49.74 -13.74 48.94
C GLY A 299 -49.36 -13.40 47.49
N PHE A 300 -48.70 -14.35 46.80
CA PHE A 300 -48.17 -14.14 45.44
C PHE A 300 -49.25 -14.02 44.36
N VAL A 301 -50.46 -14.54 44.62
CA VAL A 301 -51.65 -14.42 43.75
C VAL A 301 -52.60 -13.32 44.21
N SER A 302 -52.09 -12.32 44.94
CA SER A 302 -52.86 -11.11 45.29
C SER A 302 -52.89 -10.15 44.11
N TRP A 303 -54.10 -9.70 43.75
CA TRP A 303 -54.42 -9.07 42.46
C TRP A 303 -55.01 -7.67 42.61
N ALA A 304 -54.69 -6.77 41.67
CA ALA A 304 -55.36 -5.48 41.45
C ALA A 304 -55.40 -5.11 39.95
N PRO A 305 -56.34 -4.26 39.52
CA PRO A 305 -56.31 -3.67 38.20
C PRO A 305 -55.32 -2.48 38.13
N ILE A 306 -54.65 -2.31 36.99
CA ILE A 306 -53.72 -1.18 36.73
C ILE A 306 -54.44 0.16 36.84
N MET A 307 -55.65 0.27 36.28
CA MET A 307 -56.51 1.47 36.40
C MET A 307 -57.12 1.67 37.80
N GLY A 308 -56.78 0.81 38.77
CA GLY A 308 -57.12 0.97 40.19
C GLY A 308 -55.92 1.48 40.99
N VAL A 309 -55.55 0.75 42.05
CA VAL A 309 -54.30 0.99 42.83
C VAL A 309 -53.55 -0.33 42.98
N GLY A 310 -52.61 -0.59 42.04
CA GLY A 310 -51.81 -1.81 41.95
C GLY A 310 -50.70 -1.97 43.00
N TYR A 311 -50.23 -0.87 43.60
CA TYR A 311 -48.95 -0.76 44.35
C TYR A 311 -48.67 -1.83 45.42
N TYR A 312 -49.71 -2.46 45.97
CA TYR A 312 -49.64 -3.39 47.10
C TYR A 312 -49.83 -4.86 46.69
N LYS A 313 -49.82 -5.17 45.39
CA LYS A 313 -50.19 -6.49 44.84
C LYS A 313 -49.04 -7.13 44.08
N ASN A 314 -49.10 -8.47 43.99
CA ASN A 314 -48.09 -9.24 43.27
C ASN A 314 -48.48 -9.47 41.81
N VAL A 315 -49.78 -9.47 41.52
CA VAL A 315 -50.36 -9.52 40.17
C VAL A 315 -51.09 -8.21 39.92
N THR A 316 -50.81 -7.60 38.77
CA THR A 316 -51.31 -6.31 38.33
C THR A 316 -51.74 -6.48 36.88
N GLN A 317 -52.95 -6.04 36.49
CA GLN A 317 -53.52 -6.41 35.19
C GLN A 317 -54.43 -5.33 34.59
N TRP A 318 -54.55 -5.31 33.27
CA TRP A 318 -55.65 -4.63 32.58
C TRP A 318 -57.00 -5.32 32.89
N SER A 319 -58.08 -4.56 32.84
CA SER A 319 -59.36 -4.91 33.45
C SER A 319 -60.54 -4.94 32.46
N LYS A 320 -61.62 -5.55 32.93
CA LYS A 320 -62.98 -5.42 32.36
C LYS A 320 -64.07 -5.45 33.44
N GLY A 321 -63.76 -4.93 34.63
CA GLY A 321 -64.71 -4.81 35.74
C GLY A 321 -65.19 -6.15 36.34
N GLU A 322 -64.42 -7.24 36.22
CA GLU A 322 -64.83 -8.57 36.72
C GLU A 322 -64.69 -8.78 38.23
N TYR A 323 -64.09 -7.82 38.96
CA TYR A 323 -63.90 -7.88 40.40
C TYR A 323 -65.16 -7.42 41.19
N PRO A 324 -65.27 -7.76 42.49
CA PRO A 324 -66.45 -7.40 43.30
C PRO A 324 -66.67 -5.89 43.44
N ASP A 325 -67.92 -5.46 43.21
CA ASP A 325 -68.40 -4.06 43.30
C ASP A 325 -67.77 -3.07 42.30
N ALA A 326 -67.18 -3.56 41.20
CA ALA A 326 -66.71 -2.74 40.08
C ALA A 326 -67.77 -1.73 39.61
N ASN A 327 -67.34 -0.48 39.38
CA ASN A 327 -68.23 0.63 39.02
C ASN A 327 -68.29 0.96 37.52
N GLN A 328 -67.51 0.24 36.71
CA GLN A 328 -67.29 0.46 35.28
C GLN A 328 -66.98 -0.87 34.58
N ASP A 329 -67.23 -0.96 33.27
CA ASP A 329 -67.11 -2.18 32.45
C ASP A 329 -66.39 -1.95 31.10
N GLN A 330 -65.42 -1.02 31.06
CA GLN A 330 -64.50 -0.87 29.91
C GLN A 330 -63.69 -2.14 29.70
N ASP A 331 -63.69 -2.67 28.47
CA ASP A 331 -62.77 -3.72 28.04
C ASP A 331 -61.42 -3.06 27.71
N ASP A 332 -60.54 -2.95 28.70
CA ASP A 332 -59.27 -2.21 28.60
C ASP A 332 -58.42 -2.72 27.42
N LEU A 333 -58.24 -4.05 27.33
CA LEU A 333 -57.47 -4.67 26.26
C LEU A 333 -58.02 -4.35 24.87
N ALA A 334 -59.35 -4.36 24.70
CA ALA A 334 -59.97 -3.97 23.42
C ALA A 334 -59.83 -2.47 23.12
N ILE A 335 -59.72 -1.61 24.13
CA ILE A 335 -59.45 -0.17 23.95
C ILE A 335 -57.98 0.06 23.59
N ILE A 336 -57.04 -0.67 24.21
CA ILE A 336 -55.61 -0.57 23.96
C ILE A 336 -55.26 -1.15 22.57
N ASP A 337 -55.79 -2.33 22.21
CA ASP A 337 -55.72 -2.89 20.85
C ASP A 337 -56.27 -1.90 19.81
N GLY A 338 -57.39 -1.25 20.11
CA GLY A 338 -57.96 -0.16 19.29
C GLY A 338 -57.09 1.08 19.12
N LYS A 339 -55.92 1.16 19.78
CA LYS A 339 -54.93 2.24 19.67
C LYS A 339 -53.56 1.78 19.18
N LEU A 340 -53.06 0.67 19.72
CA LEU A 340 -51.70 0.15 19.49
C LEU A 340 -51.71 -1.02 18.49
N GLY A 341 -52.76 -1.85 18.55
CA GLY A 341 -52.74 -3.22 18.05
C GLY A 341 -52.06 -4.17 19.05
N TYR A 342 -52.52 -5.41 19.14
CA TYR A 342 -51.68 -6.50 19.66
C TYR A 342 -50.37 -6.61 18.86
N ARG A 343 -49.35 -7.23 19.47
CA ARG A 343 -48.18 -7.73 18.73
C ARG A 343 -48.58 -8.93 17.86
N GLY A 344 -47.61 -9.72 17.43
CA GLY A 344 -47.91 -10.99 16.78
C GLY A 344 -46.96 -12.06 17.28
N ASP A 345 -47.56 -13.18 17.70
CA ASP A 345 -47.05 -14.54 17.87
C ASP A 345 -45.52 -14.68 17.73
N ASP A 346 -44.83 -14.95 18.86
CA ASP A 346 -43.43 -15.36 18.86
C ASP A 346 -43.18 -16.89 18.94
N HIS A 347 -44.11 -17.74 19.44
CA HIS A 347 -43.92 -19.21 19.53
C HIS A 347 -45.12 -20.15 19.23
N GLY A 348 -45.90 -19.84 18.20
CA GLY A 348 -46.82 -20.69 17.42
C GLY A 348 -47.45 -21.91 18.12
N ASP A 349 -48.75 -21.80 18.39
CA ASP A 349 -49.58 -22.51 19.37
C ASP A 349 -49.86 -24.02 19.21
N THR A 350 -48.96 -24.79 18.56
CA THR A 350 -49.13 -26.24 18.37
C THR A 350 -47.82 -27.03 18.35
N PRO A 351 -47.83 -28.34 18.67
CA PRO A 351 -46.72 -29.28 18.43
C PRO A 351 -46.19 -29.38 16.97
N ALA A 352 -46.89 -28.78 16.00
CA ALA A 352 -46.47 -28.73 14.60
C ALA A 352 -45.79 -27.40 14.20
N THR A 353 -45.98 -26.34 15.00
CA THR A 353 -45.38 -25.00 14.85
C THR A 353 -44.31 -24.71 15.90
N ALA A 354 -44.32 -25.45 17.00
CA ALA A 354 -43.52 -25.30 18.21
C ALA A 354 -42.03 -24.93 18.02
N THR A 355 -41.61 -23.87 18.70
CA THR A 355 -40.21 -23.40 18.76
C THR A 355 -39.29 -24.42 19.43
N PRO A 356 -38.11 -24.77 18.87
CA PRO A 356 -37.17 -25.65 19.55
C PRO A 356 -36.59 -25.02 20.83
N LEU A 357 -36.71 -25.71 21.97
CA LEU A 357 -36.11 -25.29 23.24
C LEU A 357 -34.58 -25.39 23.17
N VAL A 358 -33.86 -24.34 23.53
CA VAL A 358 -32.39 -24.30 23.48
C VAL A 358 -31.81 -24.95 24.74
N ILE A 359 -31.24 -26.14 24.57
CA ILE A 359 -30.70 -26.99 25.65
C ILE A 359 -29.18 -27.10 25.52
N GLN A 360 -28.46 -26.87 26.62
CA GLN A 360 -26.99 -26.99 26.66
C GLN A 360 -26.51 -28.45 26.71
N ASP A 361 -25.23 -28.67 26.39
CA ASP A 361 -24.58 -30.00 26.35
C ASP A 361 -24.68 -30.82 27.65
N ASN A 362 -24.81 -30.14 28.78
CA ASN A 362 -24.95 -30.74 30.12
C ASN A 362 -26.41 -31.08 30.48
N GLY A 363 -27.39 -30.57 29.73
CA GLY A 363 -28.82 -30.69 30.00
C GLY A 363 -29.48 -29.41 30.52
N ASP A 364 -28.73 -28.33 30.77
CA ASP A 364 -29.29 -27.10 31.32
C ASP A 364 -30.09 -26.33 30.27
N VAL A 365 -31.25 -25.81 30.68
CA VAL A 365 -32.06 -24.84 29.94
C VAL A 365 -31.86 -23.50 30.65
N LEU A 366 -30.99 -22.67 30.06
CA LEU A 366 -30.74 -21.31 30.53
C LEU A 366 -31.54 -20.31 29.69
N VAL A 367 -31.77 -19.13 30.25
CA VAL A 367 -32.49 -18.01 29.65
C VAL A 367 -31.91 -16.74 30.26
N SER A 368 -31.85 -15.65 29.50
CA SER A 368 -31.44 -14.33 30.01
C SER A 368 -32.65 -13.51 30.43
N GLU A 369 -32.53 -12.77 31.54
CA GLU A 369 -33.51 -11.77 31.95
C GLU A 369 -33.02 -10.35 31.60
N PRO A 370 -33.92 -9.35 31.36
CA PRO A 370 -33.55 -7.96 31.05
C PRO A 370 -32.63 -7.24 32.04
N GLU A 371 -32.48 -7.75 33.27
CA GLU A 371 -31.48 -7.25 34.22
C GLU A 371 -30.03 -7.57 33.78
N SER A 372 -29.85 -8.71 33.10
CA SER A 372 -28.58 -9.28 32.62
C SER A 372 -28.35 -9.14 31.12
N ASP A 373 -29.43 -8.98 30.35
CA ASP A 373 -29.45 -8.90 28.89
C ASP A 373 -30.47 -7.81 28.45
N PRO A 374 -30.17 -6.52 28.72
CA PRO A 374 -31.10 -5.40 28.52
C PRO A 374 -31.39 -5.06 27.05
N PHE A 375 -30.72 -5.72 26.10
CA PHE A 375 -30.87 -5.50 24.65
C PHE A 375 -31.44 -6.72 23.90
N ASP A 376 -31.75 -7.81 24.62
CA ASP A 376 -32.24 -9.08 24.07
C ASP A 376 -31.30 -9.73 23.03
N ASP A 377 -29.99 -9.76 23.33
CA ASP A 377 -28.99 -10.44 22.49
C ASP A 377 -29.17 -11.98 22.49
N HIS A 378 -29.84 -12.53 23.52
CA HIS A 378 -30.13 -13.97 23.68
C HIS A 378 -31.65 -14.22 23.81
N PRO A 379 -32.42 -14.17 22.70
CA PRO A 379 -33.88 -14.30 22.71
C PRO A 379 -34.40 -15.73 22.99
N GLU A 380 -33.52 -16.71 23.21
CA GLU A 380 -33.95 -18.09 23.46
C GLU A 380 -34.67 -18.31 24.81
N ASN A 381 -35.58 -19.29 24.82
CA ASN A 381 -36.23 -19.83 26.02
C ASN A 381 -37.08 -18.82 26.82
N LYS A 382 -37.62 -17.79 26.16
CA LYS A 382 -38.55 -16.78 26.71
C LYS A 382 -39.45 -16.27 25.58
N GLY A 383 -40.66 -15.83 25.92
CA GLY A 383 -41.67 -15.37 24.97
C GLY A 383 -42.72 -14.47 25.63
N VAL A 384 -43.75 -14.09 24.89
CA VAL A 384 -44.83 -13.22 25.38
C VAL A 384 -46.19 -13.74 24.98
N ILE A 385 -46.98 -14.19 25.96
CA ILE A 385 -48.40 -14.48 25.72
C ILE A 385 -49.14 -13.17 25.48
N GLU A 386 -49.54 -12.95 24.24
CA GLU A 386 -50.08 -11.66 23.76
C GLU A 386 -51.61 -11.59 23.83
N SER A 387 -52.30 -12.73 23.87
CA SER A 387 -53.77 -12.76 23.84
C SER A 387 -54.35 -13.90 24.65
N ARG A 388 -55.61 -13.77 25.05
CA ARG A 388 -56.38 -14.79 25.80
C ARG A 388 -56.73 -16.06 24.99
N THR A 389 -56.06 -16.27 23.87
CA THR A 389 -56.19 -17.43 22.97
C THR A 389 -54.84 -17.88 22.44
N ASP A 390 -53.76 -17.27 22.92
CA ASP A 390 -52.38 -17.53 22.58
C ASP A 390 -51.75 -18.46 23.64
N VAL A 391 -50.94 -19.41 23.21
CA VAL A 391 -50.44 -20.53 24.02
C VAL A 391 -49.11 -21.02 23.43
N ASP A 392 -47.99 -20.59 23.98
CA ASP A 392 -46.69 -20.89 23.40
C ASP A 392 -46.28 -22.35 23.56
N VAL A 393 -45.75 -22.96 22.49
CA VAL A 393 -45.32 -24.37 22.50
C VAL A 393 -43.84 -24.50 22.17
N PHE A 394 -43.06 -25.00 23.12
CA PHE A 394 -41.66 -25.37 22.92
C PHE A 394 -41.51 -26.87 22.65
N SER A 395 -40.60 -27.25 21.75
CA SER A 395 -40.30 -28.65 21.42
C SER A 395 -38.91 -29.08 21.90
N MET A 396 -38.79 -30.30 22.42
CA MET A 396 -37.56 -30.84 22.99
C MET A 396 -37.40 -32.35 22.74
N ASP A 397 -36.19 -32.78 22.40
CA ASP A 397 -35.80 -34.19 22.37
C ASP A 397 -34.93 -34.52 23.59
N VAL A 398 -35.36 -35.48 24.42
CA VAL A 398 -34.70 -35.82 25.70
C VAL A 398 -34.34 -37.31 25.77
N ALA A 399 -33.37 -37.65 26.60
CA ALA A 399 -33.02 -39.03 26.94
C ALA A 399 -33.86 -39.57 28.12
N ASP A 400 -33.69 -40.86 28.42
CA ASP A 400 -34.33 -41.54 29.56
C ASP A 400 -33.74 -40.99 30.88
N GLY A 401 -34.56 -40.28 31.67
CA GLY A 401 -34.09 -39.60 32.86
C GLY A 401 -34.99 -38.47 33.37
N PRO A 402 -34.54 -37.65 34.33
CA PRO A 402 -35.26 -36.47 34.80
C PRO A 402 -35.41 -35.38 33.73
N LEU A 403 -36.54 -34.69 33.83
CA LEU A 403 -36.91 -33.42 33.22
C LEU A 403 -37.47 -32.54 34.35
N SER A 404 -36.98 -31.31 34.47
CA SER A 404 -37.39 -30.35 35.48
C SER A 404 -37.35 -28.95 34.88
N LEU A 405 -38.49 -28.47 34.39
CA LEU A 405 -38.64 -27.16 33.75
C LEU A 405 -39.59 -26.28 34.55
N THR A 406 -39.18 -25.05 34.79
CA THR A 406 -39.93 -23.99 35.48
C THR A 406 -40.11 -22.83 34.50
N VAL A 407 -41.34 -22.31 34.42
CA VAL A 407 -41.62 -21.07 33.68
C VAL A 407 -42.08 -20.02 34.68
N THR A 408 -41.45 -18.85 34.62
CA THR A 408 -41.66 -17.73 35.54
C THR A 408 -42.04 -16.47 34.76
N PRO A 409 -43.08 -15.72 35.16
CA PRO A 409 -43.43 -14.42 34.58
C PRO A 409 -42.31 -13.37 34.65
N ALA A 410 -42.59 -12.18 34.12
CA ALA A 410 -41.73 -11.00 34.14
C ALA A 410 -41.07 -10.68 35.49
N TRP A 411 -41.68 -11.06 36.63
CA TRP A 411 -41.11 -10.87 37.97
C TRP A 411 -39.78 -11.62 38.23
N LYS A 412 -39.34 -12.48 37.31
CA LYS A 412 -38.03 -13.11 37.37
C LYS A 412 -36.88 -12.10 37.30
N ALA A 413 -37.01 -11.08 36.44
CA ALA A 413 -36.13 -9.91 36.45
C ALA A 413 -36.49 -9.00 37.64
N PHE A 414 -35.50 -8.38 38.29
CA PHE A 414 -35.73 -7.51 39.45
C PHE A 414 -36.53 -8.20 40.58
N TYR A 415 -36.25 -9.48 40.85
CA TYR A 415 -37.01 -10.34 41.76
C TYR A 415 -37.38 -9.68 43.11
N ARG A 416 -38.68 -9.68 43.43
CA ARG A 416 -39.22 -9.27 44.74
C ARG A 416 -39.97 -10.43 45.44
N ASP A 417 -39.91 -10.47 46.77
CA ASP A 417 -40.74 -11.35 47.61
C ASP A 417 -42.14 -10.78 47.90
N SER A 418 -42.40 -9.54 47.45
CA SER A 418 -43.65 -8.82 47.59
C SER A 418 -43.72 -7.68 46.56
N HIS A 419 -44.93 -7.24 46.20
CA HIS A 419 -45.17 -6.17 45.22
C HIS A 419 -44.57 -6.44 43.83
N ARG A 420 -44.53 -7.72 43.42
CA ARG A 420 -43.91 -8.19 42.17
C ARG A 420 -44.34 -7.39 40.93
N GLY A 421 -45.64 -7.22 40.72
CA GLY A 421 -46.20 -6.49 39.57
C GLY A 421 -45.75 -7.09 38.24
N ALA A 422 -46.16 -8.33 38.02
CA ALA A 422 -46.13 -8.96 36.71
C ALA A 422 -47.54 -9.49 36.42
N ASN A 423 -47.85 -9.62 35.14
CA ASN A 423 -49.25 -9.60 34.72
C ASN A 423 -49.75 -11.01 34.44
N MET A 424 -48.88 -11.86 33.90
CA MET A 424 -49.14 -13.28 33.66
C MET A 424 -49.19 -14.11 34.96
N ASP A 425 -50.20 -14.98 35.06
CA ASP A 425 -50.20 -16.16 35.93
C ASP A 425 -50.05 -17.40 35.03
N VAL A 426 -49.02 -18.21 35.25
CA VAL A 426 -48.57 -19.24 34.29
C VAL A 426 -49.11 -20.61 34.67
N SER A 427 -49.77 -21.28 33.72
CA SER A 427 -49.90 -22.74 33.75
C SER A 427 -48.97 -23.41 32.75
N LEU A 428 -48.62 -24.67 33.02
CA LEU A 428 -47.80 -25.49 32.14
C LEU A 428 -48.45 -26.84 31.85
N ARG A 429 -48.23 -27.32 30.62
CA ARG A 429 -48.55 -28.70 30.21
C ARG A 429 -47.36 -29.33 29.49
N LEU A 430 -47.01 -30.55 29.90
CA LEU A 430 -46.03 -31.38 29.21
C LEU A 430 -46.77 -32.36 28.29
N LEU A 431 -46.56 -32.25 26.99
CA LEU A 431 -47.17 -33.11 25.97
C LEU A 431 -46.19 -34.18 25.48
N ASP A 432 -46.70 -35.35 25.12
CA ASP A 432 -45.95 -36.37 24.40
C ASP A 432 -45.88 -36.11 22.88
N ALA A 433 -45.19 -37.00 22.16
CA ALA A 433 -44.99 -36.91 20.71
C ALA A 433 -46.28 -37.05 19.87
N ASP A 434 -47.39 -37.51 20.44
CA ASP A 434 -48.72 -37.53 19.80
C ASP A 434 -49.55 -36.27 20.17
N GLY A 435 -48.97 -35.32 20.92
CA GLY A 435 -49.62 -34.09 21.38
C GLY A 435 -50.55 -34.29 22.58
N SER A 436 -50.44 -35.41 23.30
CA SER A 436 -51.28 -35.69 24.48
C SER A 436 -50.60 -35.19 25.75
N ALA A 437 -51.30 -34.40 26.57
CA ALA A 437 -50.80 -33.95 27.86
C ALA A 437 -50.57 -35.14 28.82
N ILE A 438 -49.32 -35.30 29.27
CA ILE A 438 -48.88 -36.34 30.19
C ILE A 438 -48.60 -35.83 31.61
N ASP A 439 -48.34 -34.53 31.77
CA ASP A 439 -48.22 -33.80 33.04
C ASP A 439 -48.73 -32.36 32.88
N ALA A 440 -49.12 -31.73 33.99
CA ALA A 440 -49.54 -30.33 34.02
C ALA A 440 -49.29 -29.72 35.41
N ASP A 441 -49.08 -28.41 35.49
CA ASP A 441 -48.96 -27.66 36.74
C ASP A 441 -49.60 -26.27 36.63
N ASP A 442 -50.26 -25.85 37.71
CA ASP A 442 -51.11 -24.65 37.85
C ASP A 442 -51.16 -24.29 39.36
N PRO A 443 -50.14 -23.58 39.89
CA PRO A 443 -49.98 -23.42 41.34
C PRO A 443 -50.89 -22.33 41.92
N ALA A 444 -51.96 -22.77 42.59
CA ALA A 444 -52.95 -21.92 43.23
C ALA A 444 -52.42 -20.88 44.24
N ASP A 445 -51.16 -20.93 44.68
CA ASP A 445 -50.55 -19.97 45.61
C ASP A 445 -49.35 -19.17 45.06
N ASN A 446 -48.96 -19.34 43.78
CA ASN A 446 -47.80 -18.67 43.19
C ASN A 446 -47.80 -18.67 41.65
N THR A 447 -47.49 -17.53 41.02
CA THR A 447 -47.68 -17.34 39.57
C THR A 447 -46.62 -17.95 38.63
N ASN A 448 -45.83 -18.93 39.11
CA ASN A 448 -44.88 -19.66 38.28
C ASN A 448 -45.10 -21.18 38.42
N ALA A 449 -45.27 -21.87 37.29
CA ALA A 449 -45.49 -23.32 37.24
C ALA A 449 -44.18 -24.10 37.00
N THR A 450 -44.17 -25.38 37.35
CA THR A 450 -43.00 -26.27 37.24
C THR A 450 -43.38 -27.73 36.94
N ILE A 451 -42.93 -28.25 35.80
CA ILE A 451 -43.02 -29.68 35.48
C ILE A 451 -41.72 -30.38 35.91
N ALA A 452 -41.82 -31.28 36.91
CA ALA A 452 -40.69 -32.09 37.40
C ALA A 452 -41.01 -33.60 37.37
N ARG A 453 -40.53 -34.30 36.33
CA ARG A 453 -40.88 -35.71 36.02
C ARG A 453 -39.67 -36.52 35.53
N THR A 454 -39.66 -37.84 35.77
CA THR A 454 -38.81 -38.77 35.02
C THR A 454 -39.53 -39.21 33.73
N VAL A 455 -38.93 -38.96 32.58
CA VAL A 455 -39.48 -39.27 31.25
C VAL A 455 -38.63 -40.32 30.52
N SER A 456 -39.26 -41.09 29.63
CA SER A 456 -38.55 -42.00 28.72
C SER A 456 -37.95 -41.25 27.54
N ALA A 457 -36.85 -41.73 26.97
CA ALA A 457 -36.22 -41.11 25.80
C ALA A 457 -37.21 -40.90 24.63
N GLY A 458 -37.31 -39.68 24.11
CA GLY A 458 -38.27 -39.31 23.08
C GLY A 458 -38.42 -37.80 22.90
N ARG A 459 -39.37 -37.40 22.04
CA ARG A 459 -39.79 -36.02 21.86
C ARG A 459 -40.94 -35.67 22.81
N TYR A 460 -40.87 -34.48 23.39
CA TYR A 460 -41.94 -33.87 24.18
C TYR A 460 -42.10 -32.41 23.78
N TYR A 461 -43.21 -31.83 24.23
CA TYR A 461 -43.49 -30.41 24.07
C TYR A 461 -43.86 -29.80 25.42
N LEU A 462 -43.40 -28.57 25.67
CA LEU A 462 -43.84 -27.75 26.80
C LEU A 462 -44.82 -26.71 26.25
N GLU A 463 -46.06 -26.75 26.73
CA GLU A 463 -47.13 -25.81 26.40
C GLU A 463 -47.28 -24.82 27.57
N VAL A 464 -47.27 -23.53 27.29
CA VAL A 464 -47.29 -22.40 28.24
C VAL A 464 -48.55 -21.57 28.01
N ASP A 465 -49.35 -21.32 29.05
CA ASP A 465 -50.66 -20.66 28.94
C ASP A 465 -50.88 -19.66 30.09
N GLY A 466 -51.55 -18.54 29.79
CA GLY A 466 -51.85 -17.43 30.70
C GLY A 466 -53.22 -17.58 31.36
N VAL A 467 -53.25 -18.02 32.62
CA VAL A 467 -54.49 -18.50 33.28
C VAL A 467 -55.05 -17.55 34.34
N GLY A 468 -56.30 -17.79 34.74
CA GLY A 468 -56.98 -17.05 35.81
C GLY A 468 -57.01 -17.81 37.13
N ASN A 469 -56.67 -17.14 38.23
CA ASN A 469 -56.60 -17.77 39.55
C ASN A 469 -57.93 -17.75 40.30
N SER A 470 -58.33 -18.88 40.90
CA SER A 470 -59.62 -19.04 41.60
C SER A 470 -59.53 -19.00 43.13
N VAL A 471 -58.38 -18.59 43.70
CA VAL A 471 -58.21 -18.49 45.16
C VAL A 471 -58.82 -17.20 45.71
N GLY A 472 -59.78 -17.35 46.62
CA GLY A 472 -60.41 -16.23 47.33
C GLY A 472 -61.52 -15.59 46.52
N GLU A 473 -61.28 -14.36 46.05
CA GLU A 473 -62.17 -13.64 45.12
C GLU A 473 -61.74 -13.88 43.66
N GLY A 474 -60.41 -13.94 43.41
CA GLY A 474 -59.83 -14.44 42.17
C GLY A 474 -59.86 -13.48 40.99
N TYR A 475 -59.15 -13.85 39.94
CA TYR A 475 -59.11 -13.16 38.65
C TYR A 475 -59.32 -14.15 37.50
N SER A 476 -59.80 -13.65 36.37
CA SER A 476 -59.93 -14.44 35.15
C SER A 476 -58.60 -14.53 34.39
N ASP A 477 -58.60 -15.32 33.33
CA ASP A 477 -57.58 -15.36 32.27
C ASP A 477 -57.43 -14.02 31.51
N TYR A 478 -58.12 -12.93 31.92
CA TYR A 478 -58.27 -11.75 31.07
C TYR A 478 -57.00 -10.96 30.88
N GLY A 479 -56.39 -10.52 31.99
CA GLY A 479 -55.15 -9.75 31.96
C GLY A 479 -53.90 -10.59 32.18
N SER A 480 -54.02 -11.92 32.18
CA SER A 480 -52.91 -12.87 32.41
C SER A 480 -51.99 -13.01 31.19
N LEU A 481 -51.59 -11.88 30.63
CA LEU A 481 -50.81 -11.71 29.41
C LEU A 481 -49.49 -11.02 29.79
N GLY A 482 -48.40 -11.29 29.08
CA GLY A 482 -47.08 -10.73 29.41
C GLY A 482 -45.92 -11.67 29.14
N GLN A 483 -44.73 -11.24 29.57
CA GLN A 483 -43.47 -11.96 29.38
C GLN A 483 -43.31 -13.13 30.36
N TYR A 484 -42.67 -14.20 29.89
CA TYR A 484 -42.21 -15.29 30.74
C TYR A 484 -40.83 -15.82 30.32
N PHE A 485 -40.18 -16.53 31.23
CA PHE A 485 -38.85 -17.11 31.04
C PHE A 485 -38.85 -18.60 31.41
N VAL A 486 -38.47 -19.46 30.45
CA VAL A 486 -38.34 -20.91 30.60
C VAL A 486 -36.94 -21.26 31.10
N SER A 487 -36.83 -22.02 32.18
CA SER A 487 -35.53 -22.45 32.71
C SER A 487 -35.58 -23.80 33.41
N GLY A 488 -34.43 -24.46 33.54
CA GLY A 488 -34.33 -25.70 34.31
C GLY A 488 -33.33 -26.70 33.73
N THR A 489 -33.67 -27.98 33.75
CA THR A 489 -32.81 -29.07 33.27
C THR A 489 -33.62 -30.17 32.59
N VAL A 490 -33.03 -30.77 31.56
CA VAL A 490 -33.48 -32.02 30.94
C VAL A 490 -32.34 -33.03 30.93
N THR A 491 -32.64 -34.33 30.81
CA THR A 491 -31.59 -35.31 30.50
C THR A 491 -31.30 -35.21 29.01
N PRO A 492 -30.13 -34.68 28.58
CA PRO A 492 -29.90 -34.37 27.18
C PRO A 492 -29.83 -35.66 26.36
N VAL A 493 -30.37 -35.64 25.14
CA VAL A 493 -30.04 -36.68 24.15
C VAL A 493 -28.52 -36.71 23.96
N SER A 494 -27.92 -37.90 24.05
CA SER A 494 -26.47 -38.04 23.93
C SER A 494 -26.04 -37.70 22.50
N SER A 495 -25.66 -36.45 22.29
CA SER A 495 -25.22 -35.96 21.00
C SER A 495 -23.94 -36.69 20.62
N VAL A 496 -24.04 -37.60 19.64
CA VAL A 496 -22.86 -38.28 19.11
C VAL A 496 -22.06 -37.22 18.37
N ARG A 497 -20.97 -36.75 19.00
CA ARG A 497 -20.09 -35.75 18.43
C ARG A 497 -18.97 -36.40 17.63
N TYR A 498 -18.80 -35.91 16.42
CA TYR A 498 -17.90 -36.43 15.39
C TYR A 498 -16.69 -35.51 15.21
N THR A 499 -15.54 -36.10 14.95
CA THR A 499 -14.30 -35.36 14.67
C THR A 499 -14.32 -34.78 13.27
N ILE A 500 -13.75 -33.57 13.12
CA ILE A 500 -13.41 -32.99 11.83
C ILE A 500 -11.90 -33.19 11.63
N GLY A 501 -11.50 -33.69 10.46
CA GLY A 501 -10.12 -34.09 10.21
C GLY A 501 -9.86 -34.49 8.76
N GLY A 502 -8.64 -34.92 8.50
CA GLY A 502 -8.15 -35.03 7.14
C GLY A 502 -6.74 -35.60 7.03
N THR A 503 -6.15 -35.44 5.86
CA THR A 503 -4.75 -35.82 5.58
C THR A 503 -3.98 -34.62 5.04
N LEU A 504 -2.81 -34.38 5.62
CA LEU A 504 -1.81 -33.41 5.19
C LEU A 504 -0.71 -34.11 4.39
N THR A 505 -0.42 -33.62 3.19
CA THR A 505 0.63 -34.13 2.30
C THR A 505 1.49 -32.99 1.72
N GLY A 506 2.73 -33.32 1.34
CA GLY A 506 3.66 -32.39 0.69
C GLY A 506 4.35 -31.37 1.60
N LEU A 507 4.03 -31.30 2.91
CA LEU A 507 4.67 -30.37 3.84
C LEU A 507 6.15 -30.72 4.04
N SER A 508 7.02 -29.72 3.97
CA SER A 508 8.47 -29.84 4.10
C SER A 508 8.91 -30.16 5.53
N ALA A 509 10.03 -30.88 5.66
CA ALA A 509 10.53 -31.33 6.96
C ALA A 509 11.05 -30.15 7.80
N GLY A 510 10.32 -29.83 8.88
CA GLY A 510 10.62 -28.71 9.78
C GLY A 510 9.71 -27.49 9.60
N SER A 511 8.88 -27.47 8.56
CA SER A 511 7.81 -26.49 8.37
C SER A 511 6.63 -26.74 9.32
N SER A 512 5.77 -25.74 9.53
CA SER A 512 4.53 -25.88 10.31
C SER A 512 3.38 -25.06 9.73
N LEU A 513 2.30 -25.74 9.37
CA LEU A 513 1.04 -25.14 8.92
C LEU A 513 0.12 -24.94 10.12
N THR A 514 -0.68 -23.87 10.15
CA THR A 514 -1.83 -23.76 11.08
C THR A 514 -3.12 -23.75 10.29
N LEU A 515 -3.94 -24.77 10.53
CA LEU A 515 -5.31 -24.88 10.07
C LEU A 515 -6.27 -24.27 11.10
N GLN A 516 -7.46 -23.89 10.65
CA GLN A 516 -8.53 -23.40 11.52
C GLN A 516 -9.87 -23.98 11.07
N ASN A 517 -10.72 -24.43 12.00
CA ASN A 517 -12.11 -24.82 11.72
C ASN A 517 -13.09 -23.80 12.33
N ASN A 518 -14.10 -23.41 11.56
CA ASN A 518 -15.19 -22.50 11.96
C ASN A 518 -14.74 -21.20 12.66
N GLY A 519 -13.56 -20.66 12.30
CA GLY A 519 -13.05 -19.40 12.85
C GLY A 519 -12.38 -19.48 14.23
N GLY A 520 -12.48 -20.61 14.95
CA GLY A 520 -12.05 -20.71 16.35
C GLY A 520 -11.12 -21.87 16.70
N ASP A 521 -11.34 -23.07 16.15
CA ASP A 521 -10.53 -24.25 16.49
C ASP A 521 -9.27 -24.29 15.64
N ASN A 522 -8.16 -23.86 16.22
CA ASN A 522 -6.87 -23.69 15.55
C ASN A 522 -5.94 -24.88 15.78
N LEU A 523 -5.53 -25.55 14.72
CA LEU A 523 -4.71 -26.76 14.73
C LEU A 523 -3.38 -26.54 13.98
N SER A 524 -2.27 -26.46 14.73
CA SER A 524 -0.92 -26.44 14.15
C SER A 524 -0.42 -27.86 13.85
N VAL A 525 0.02 -28.08 12.62
CA VAL A 525 0.50 -29.38 12.09
C VAL A 525 1.88 -29.21 11.44
N SER A 526 2.84 -30.02 11.88
CA SER A 526 4.27 -29.94 11.54
C SER A 526 4.84 -31.20 10.87
N ALA A 527 3.97 -32.13 10.44
CA ALA A 527 4.34 -33.34 9.74
C ALA A 527 3.20 -33.82 8.84
N ASN A 528 3.56 -34.47 7.72
CA ASN A 528 2.59 -35.15 6.85
C ASN A 528 1.94 -36.35 7.56
N GLY A 529 0.64 -36.55 7.32
CA GLY A 529 -0.14 -37.61 7.94
C GLY A 529 -1.59 -37.20 8.19
N SER A 530 -2.31 -38.00 8.96
CA SER A 530 -3.68 -37.70 9.39
C SER A 530 -3.70 -36.63 10.48
N PHE A 531 -4.64 -35.69 10.38
CA PHE A 531 -4.91 -34.67 11.41
C PHE A 531 -6.39 -34.68 11.81
N ALA A 532 -6.70 -34.21 13.02
CA ALA A 532 -8.06 -33.97 13.49
C ALA A 532 -8.10 -32.76 14.44
N PHE A 533 -9.16 -31.98 14.37
CA PHE A 533 -9.45 -30.86 15.26
C PHE A 533 -9.87 -31.35 16.65
N ALA A 534 -9.71 -30.49 17.67
CA ALA A 534 -9.99 -30.85 19.06
C ALA A 534 -11.48 -30.81 19.37
N THR A 535 -12.20 -29.85 18.80
CA THR A 535 -13.64 -29.66 18.93
C THR A 535 -14.34 -30.65 18.01
N LYS A 536 -15.10 -31.55 18.62
CA LYS A 536 -16.03 -32.42 17.88
C LYS A 536 -17.34 -31.69 17.64
N LEU A 537 -17.89 -31.81 16.44
CA LEU A 537 -19.17 -31.20 16.07
C LEU A 537 -20.31 -32.23 16.18
N GLY A 538 -21.53 -31.76 16.44
CA GLY A 538 -22.73 -32.60 16.42
C GLY A 538 -23.11 -33.07 15.02
N ASP A 539 -24.07 -33.99 14.92
CA ASP A 539 -24.66 -34.34 13.63
C ASP A 539 -25.39 -33.14 13.01
N GLY A 540 -25.41 -33.03 11.68
CA GLY A 540 -26.01 -31.88 10.98
C GLY A 540 -25.25 -30.54 11.13
N ALA A 541 -24.22 -30.45 11.97
CA ALA A 541 -23.41 -29.24 12.11
C ALA A 541 -22.53 -29.00 10.86
N THR A 542 -22.34 -27.73 10.49
CA THR A 542 -21.45 -27.34 9.39
C THR A 542 -20.00 -27.21 9.86
N TYR A 543 -19.06 -27.55 8.97
CA TYR A 543 -17.64 -27.31 9.16
C TYR A 543 -17.07 -26.50 8.00
N ARG A 544 -16.06 -25.68 8.29
CA ARG A 544 -15.25 -24.96 7.30
C ARG A 544 -13.82 -24.80 7.79
N VAL A 545 -12.92 -25.55 7.14
CA VAL A 545 -11.49 -25.59 7.41
C VAL A 545 -10.76 -24.59 6.51
N THR A 546 -9.93 -23.73 7.09
CA THR A 546 -9.09 -22.75 6.39
C THR A 546 -7.62 -22.94 6.75
N VAL A 547 -6.71 -22.39 5.94
CA VAL A 547 -5.33 -22.13 6.39
C VAL A 547 -5.32 -20.78 7.09
N LEU A 548 -5.02 -20.78 8.39
CA LEU A 548 -4.84 -19.56 9.18
C LEU A 548 -3.42 -19.00 9.04
N ALA A 549 -2.41 -19.87 8.94
CA ALA A 549 -1.03 -19.48 8.68
C ALA A 549 -0.32 -20.51 7.80
N GLN A 550 0.18 -20.07 6.65
CA GLN A 550 1.00 -20.87 5.72
C GLN A 550 2.39 -21.19 6.33
N PRO A 551 3.10 -22.25 5.88
CA PRO A 551 4.31 -22.70 6.55
C PRO A 551 5.55 -21.81 6.32
N GLY A 552 5.56 -20.99 5.28
CA GLY A 552 6.65 -20.06 4.98
C GLY A 552 6.43 -19.30 3.67
N PRO A 553 7.38 -18.44 3.26
CA PRO A 553 7.28 -17.68 2.00
C PRO A 553 7.58 -18.50 0.74
N SER A 554 8.14 -19.71 0.89
CA SER A 554 8.56 -20.61 -0.19
C SER A 554 7.76 -21.92 -0.24
N GLU A 555 6.64 -21.99 0.47
CA GLU A 555 5.81 -23.20 0.57
C GLU A 555 4.34 -22.79 0.76
N SER A 556 3.45 -23.36 -0.03
CA SER A 556 2.02 -23.02 -0.04
C SER A 556 1.18 -24.28 0.10
N CYS A 557 0.22 -24.26 1.02
CA CYS A 557 -0.73 -25.33 1.26
C CYS A 557 -2.14 -24.92 0.82
N VAL A 558 -2.78 -25.79 0.03
CA VAL A 558 -4.18 -25.65 -0.41
C VAL A 558 -5.04 -26.75 0.19
N ILE A 559 -6.33 -26.46 0.41
CA ILE A 559 -7.30 -27.40 1.00
C ILE A 559 -8.35 -27.76 -0.05
N THR A 560 -8.78 -29.02 -0.05
CA THR A 560 -9.94 -29.52 -0.79
C THR A 560 -10.82 -30.36 0.13
N ASN A 561 -12.13 -30.42 -0.16
CA ASN A 561 -13.17 -30.80 0.81
C ASN A 561 -13.09 -29.93 2.08
N ASP A 562 -12.83 -28.63 1.92
CA ASP A 562 -12.61 -27.67 3.01
C ASP A 562 -13.89 -27.39 3.82
N GLN A 563 -15.06 -27.61 3.24
CA GLN A 563 -16.34 -27.33 3.87
C GLN A 563 -17.39 -28.42 3.62
N GLY A 564 -18.33 -28.57 4.54
CA GLY A 564 -19.43 -29.50 4.44
C GLY A 564 -20.29 -29.55 5.71
N THR A 565 -21.06 -30.62 5.84
CA THR A 565 -21.94 -30.89 6.98
C THR A 565 -21.63 -32.26 7.55
N VAL A 566 -21.62 -32.40 8.86
CA VAL A 566 -21.52 -33.70 9.55
C VAL A 566 -22.77 -34.52 9.25
N SER A 567 -22.59 -35.82 8.99
CA SER A 567 -23.70 -36.73 8.65
C SER A 567 -23.43 -38.13 9.22
N GLY A 568 -23.73 -38.31 10.51
CA GLY A 568 -23.67 -39.58 11.22
C GLY A 568 -22.29 -40.25 11.35
N ALA A 569 -21.20 -39.54 11.02
CA ALA A 569 -19.84 -40.10 11.00
C ALA A 569 -18.74 -39.03 11.15
N ASP A 570 -17.54 -39.47 11.56
CA ASP A 570 -16.32 -38.66 11.56
C ASP A 570 -15.98 -38.17 10.15
N VAL A 571 -15.75 -36.86 10.00
CA VAL A 571 -15.32 -36.23 8.75
C VAL A 571 -13.80 -36.38 8.66
N SER A 572 -13.32 -37.34 7.86
CA SER A 572 -11.88 -37.63 7.70
C SER A 572 -11.34 -37.34 6.29
N ASN A 573 -12.11 -36.66 5.44
CA ASN A 573 -11.83 -36.50 4.01
C ASN A 573 -11.30 -35.13 3.61
N VAL A 574 -11.05 -34.21 4.55
CA VAL A 574 -10.38 -32.93 4.27
C VAL A 574 -8.97 -33.25 3.74
N GLN A 575 -8.59 -32.72 2.59
CA GLN A 575 -7.28 -32.97 1.98
C GLN A 575 -6.50 -31.68 1.89
N VAL A 576 -5.37 -31.63 2.60
CA VAL A 576 -4.45 -30.50 2.57
C VAL A 576 -3.19 -30.93 1.81
N SER A 577 -2.91 -30.24 0.72
CA SER A 577 -1.75 -30.50 -0.14
C SER A 577 -0.85 -29.27 -0.15
N CYS A 578 0.39 -29.44 0.29
CA CYS A 578 1.42 -28.42 0.23
C CYS A 578 2.37 -28.67 -0.95
N SER A 579 2.90 -27.59 -1.51
CA SER A 579 4.00 -27.63 -2.47
C SER A 579 5.02 -26.54 -2.14
N THR A 580 6.30 -26.89 -2.26
CA THR A 580 7.39 -25.90 -2.32
C THR A 580 7.24 -25.10 -3.61
N ALA A 581 7.34 -23.78 -3.49
CA ALA A 581 7.36 -22.86 -4.62
C ALA A 581 8.58 -23.12 -5.51
N ASP A 582 8.39 -23.24 -6.82
CA ASP A 582 9.49 -23.28 -7.78
C ASP A 582 9.84 -21.85 -8.22
N THR A 583 11.06 -21.43 -7.89
CA THR A 583 11.65 -20.14 -8.26
C THR A 583 12.88 -20.30 -9.16
N THR A 584 13.15 -21.49 -9.70
CA THR A 584 14.30 -21.79 -10.58
C THR A 584 13.83 -21.92 -12.03
N PRO A 585 14.03 -20.91 -12.90
CA PRO A 585 13.46 -20.93 -14.25
C PRO A 585 14.12 -21.95 -15.20
N ASP A 586 13.44 -22.23 -16.30
CA ASP A 586 14.03 -22.93 -17.44
C ASP A 586 15.30 -22.22 -17.94
N PRO A 587 16.34 -22.94 -18.41
CA PRO A 587 17.56 -22.33 -18.92
C PRO A 587 17.31 -21.36 -20.09
N PHE A 588 17.71 -20.10 -19.92
CA PHE A 588 17.56 -19.03 -20.90
C PHE A 588 18.91 -18.42 -21.32
N SER A 589 18.93 -17.71 -22.45
CA SER A 589 20.16 -17.16 -23.05
C SER A 589 19.87 -15.94 -23.91
N PHE A 590 20.85 -15.04 -24.07
CA PHE A 590 20.77 -13.87 -24.96
C PHE A 590 21.76 -14.00 -26.13
N ALA A 591 21.41 -13.45 -27.29
CA ALA A 591 22.24 -13.42 -28.48
C ALA A 591 23.34 -12.36 -28.38
N THR A 592 24.48 -12.62 -29.03
CA THR A 592 25.58 -11.66 -29.13
C THR A 592 25.31 -10.61 -30.21
N VAL A 593 25.30 -9.33 -29.84
CA VAL A 593 25.11 -8.22 -30.78
C VAL A 593 26.48 -7.72 -31.29
N ASN A 594 26.74 -7.93 -32.58
CA ASN A 594 28.04 -7.62 -33.21
C ASN A 594 27.99 -6.34 -34.07
N GLY A 595 29.14 -5.69 -34.24
CA GLY A 595 29.28 -4.52 -35.14
C GLY A 595 28.82 -3.18 -34.54
N VAL A 596 28.63 -3.15 -33.22
CA VAL A 596 28.20 -1.95 -32.47
C VAL A 596 29.20 -0.80 -32.70
N GLN A 597 28.73 0.45 -32.71
CA GLN A 597 29.62 1.60 -32.72
C GLN A 597 30.40 1.66 -31.40
N TYR A 598 31.72 1.82 -31.45
CA TYR A 598 32.52 2.08 -30.26
C TYR A 598 32.32 3.55 -29.82
N ASP A 599 31.45 3.74 -28.82
CA ASP A 599 31.17 5.01 -28.17
C ASP A 599 30.50 4.72 -26.81
N PRO A 600 31.10 5.11 -25.67
CA PRO A 600 30.58 4.79 -24.34
C PRO A 600 29.26 5.52 -23.98
N ARG A 601 28.64 6.25 -24.92
CA ARG A 601 27.30 6.84 -24.80
C ARG A 601 26.24 6.08 -25.60
N VAL A 602 26.61 5.12 -26.44
CA VAL A 602 25.67 4.30 -27.21
C VAL A 602 25.16 3.16 -26.34
N THR A 603 23.87 3.19 -26.02
CA THR A 603 23.18 2.07 -25.37
C THR A 603 22.94 0.94 -26.39
N THR A 604 23.27 -0.29 -26.01
CA THR A 604 22.94 -1.51 -26.76
C THR A 604 21.99 -2.35 -25.93
N GLU A 605 20.85 -2.75 -26.52
CA GLU A 605 19.86 -3.62 -25.88
C GLU A 605 19.94 -5.05 -26.45
N SER A 606 19.53 -6.04 -25.66
CA SER A 606 19.34 -7.42 -26.10
C SER A 606 17.99 -7.59 -26.84
N GLU A 607 17.76 -8.78 -27.39
CA GLU A 607 16.41 -9.25 -27.65
C GLU A 607 15.60 -9.44 -26.34
N VAL A 608 14.28 -9.56 -26.48
CA VAL A 608 13.37 -9.84 -25.35
C VAL A 608 13.24 -11.35 -25.16
N VAL A 609 13.53 -11.82 -23.96
CA VAL A 609 13.44 -13.23 -23.54
C VAL A 609 12.22 -13.39 -22.62
N THR A 610 11.45 -14.47 -22.78
CA THR A 610 10.34 -14.80 -21.86
C THR A 610 10.82 -15.83 -20.85
N ILE A 611 10.55 -15.63 -19.56
CA ILE A 611 10.95 -16.55 -18.49
C ILE A 611 9.85 -17.58 -18.25
N THR A 612 10.22 -18.86 -18.18
CA THR A 612 9.33 -19.99 -17.93
C THR A 612 9.88 -20.91 -16.84
N GLY A 613 9.12 -21.93 -16.44
CA GLY A 613 9.56 -22.98 -15.50
C GLY A 613 9.17 -22.74 -14.03
N ILE A 614 9.08 -21.48 -13.59
CA ILE A 614 8.72 -21.10 -12.21
C ILE A 614 7.21 -21.10 -11.96
N ASP A 615 6.78 -21.35 -10.70
CA ASP A 615 5.40 -21.12 -10.26
C ASP A 615 5.25 -19.99 -9.23
N ALA A 616 6.38 -19.48 -8.71
CA ALA A 616 6.44 -18.31 -7.83
C ALA A 616 7.48 -17.26 -8.31
N PRO A 617 7.43 -16.00 -7.81
CA PRO A 617 8.32 -14.94 -8.27
C PRO A 617 9.80 -15.18 -7.94
N ALA A 618 10.61 -15.40 -8.98
CA ALA A 618 12.05 -15.60 -8.86
C ALA A 618 12.78 -14.27 -8.60
N ALA A 619 13.82 -14.30 -7.76
CA ALA A 619 14.66 -13.12 -7.51
C ALA A 619 15.56 -12.83 -8.73
N VAL A 620 15.67 -11.56 -9.11
CA VAL A 620 16.49 -11.07 -10.24
C VAL A 620 17.67 -10.25 -9.71
N SER A 621 18.88 -10.50 -10.21
CA SER A 621 20.05 -9.65 -9.95
C SER A 621 20.91 -9.46 -11.21
N ILE A 622 21.63 -8.33 -11.29
CA ILE A 622 22.33 -7.90 -12.50
C ILE A 622 23.70 -7.30 -12.20
N GLN A 623 24.66 -7.50 -13.11
CA GLN A 623 25.99 -6.89 -13.07
C GLN A 623 26.41 -6.42 -14.48
N GLY A 624 26.95 -5.20 -14.58
CA GLY A 624 27.49 -4.64 -15.83
C GLY A 624 26.48 -3.93 -16.75
N GLY A 625 25.20 -3.87 -16.37
CA GLY A 625 24.15 -3.23 -17.16
C GLY A 625 22.84 -3.02 -16.39
N GLU A 626 21.76 -2.83 -17.15
CA GLU A 626 20.38 -2.69 -16.64
C GLU A 626 19.47 -3.72 -17.31
N TYR A 627 18.40 -4.12 -16.62
CA TYR A 627 17.29 -4.91 -17.17
C TYR A 627 15.98 -4.12 -17.12
N ARG A 628 14.99 -4.52 -17.93
CA ARG A 628 13.58 -4.18 -17.69
C ARG A 628 12.74 -5.45 -17.71
N ILE A 629 11.67 -5.46 -16.92
CA ILE A 629 10.64 -6.49 -16.95
C ILE A 629 9.44 -5.92 -17.70
N ASN A 630 8.94 -6.68 -18.68
CA ASN A 630 7.92 -6.28 -19.65
C ASN A 630 8.23 -4.89 -20.26
N SER A 631 7.21 -4.07 -20.50
CA SER A 631 7.37 -2.68 -20.96
C SER A 631 7.74 -1.69 -19.84
N GLY A 632 8.29 -2.17 -18.72
CA GLY A 632 8.60 -1.36 -17.54
C GLY A 632 9.85 -0.48 -17.67
N SER A 633 10.11 0.29 -16.60
CA SER A 633 11.33 1.07 -16.43
C SER A 633 12.56 0.16 -16.33
N TRP A 634 13.70 0.69 -16.77
CA TRP A 634 15.01 0.05 -16.64
C TRP A 634 15.52 0.11 -15.19
N GLN A 635 16.22 -0.93 -14.76
CA GLN A 635 16.63 -1.19 -13.38
C GLN A 635 18.06 -1.76 -13.32
N SER A 636 18.83 -1.32 -12.32
CA SER A 636 20.18 -1.80 -11.99
C SER A 636 20.27 -2.39 -10.57
N VAL A 637 19.12 -2.59 -9.91
CA VAL A 637 18.99 -3.13 -8.55
C VAL A 637 18.26 -4.47 -8.57
N ALA A 638 18.40 -5.24 -7.49
CA ALA A 638 17.70 -6.52 -7.36
C ALA A 638 16.17 -6.35 -7.36
N GLY A 639 15.46 -7.31 -7.95
CA GLY A 639 14.00 -7.30 -8.12
C GLY A 639 13.41 -8.71 -8.13
N GLN A 640 12.19 -8.86 -8.63
CA GLN A 640 11.54 -10.17 -8.83
C GLN A 640 10.85 -10.23 -10.20
N ILE A 641 10.72 -11.45 -10.74
CA ILE A 641 10.08 -11.74 -12.03
C ILE A 641 9.14 -12.95 -11.91
N GLY A 642 7.97 -12.89 -12.55
CA GLY A 642 6.97 -13.95 -12.56
C GLY A 642 7.07 -14.90 -13.76
N ASN A 643 6.30 -15.98 -13.74
CA ASN A 643 6.23 -16.92 -14.86
C ASN A 643 5.55 -16.26 -16.07
N ASN A 644 6.15 -16.40 -17.26
CA ASN A 644 5.79 -15.77 -18.53
C ASN A 644 6.03 -14.25 -18.60
N ASP A 645 6.68 -13.63 -17.59
CA ASP A 645 7.19 -12.28 -17.74
C ASP A 645 8.31 -12.22 -18.78
N GLN A 646 8.41 -11.07 -19.44
CA GLN A 646 9.45 -10.79 -20.41
C GLN A 646 10.59 -10.00 -19.77
N ILE A 647 11.84 -10.34 -20.07
CA ILE A 647 13.03 -9.60 -19.65
C ILE A 647 13.87 -9.19 -20.85
N GLN A 648 14.46 -8.00 -20.77
CA GLN A 648 15.40 -7.47 -21.75
C GLN A 648 16.55 -6.78 -21.01
N LEU A 649 17.77 -6.92 -21.53
CA LEU A 649 18.99 -6.35 -20.97
C LEU A 649 19.50 -5.18 -21.82
N ARG A 650 20.29 -4.30 -21.20
CA ARG A 650 21.08 -3.29 -21.90
C ARG A 650 22.38 -2.95 -21.19
N HIS A 651 23.34 -2.42 -21.93
CA HIS A 651 24.55 -1.77 -21.41
C HIS A 651 25.02 -0.66 -22.36
N LEU A 652 26.03 0.09 -21.93
CA LEU A 652 26.76 1.02 -22.80
C LEU A 652 27.78 0.24 -23.65
N SER A 653 27.96 0.66 -24.89
CA SER A 653 28.96 0.11 -25.81
C SER A 653 30.39 0.39 -25.31
N ALA A 654 31.36 -0.43 -25.72
CA ALA A 654 32.76 -0.16 -25.42
C ALA A 654 33.26 1.11 -26.14
N ASP A 655 34.30 1.75 -25.62
CA ASP A 655 34.94 2.93 -26.20
C ASP A 655 36.03 2.59 -27.24
N GLN A 656 36.48 1.34 -27.25
CA GLN A 656 37.49 0.80 -28.16
C GLN A 656 36.88 -0.10 -29.26
N PRO A 657 37.49 -0.21 -30.44
CA PRO A 657 37.08 -1.14 -31.50
C PRO A 657 37.32 -2.60 -31.11
N ALA A 658 36.65 -3.53 -31.79
CA ALA A 658 36.77 -5.00 -31.61
C ALA A 658 36.66 -5.49 -30.15
N THR A 659 35.99 -4.72 -29.28
CA THR A 659 35.98 -4.88 -27.83
C THR A 659 34.63 -5.39 -27.36
N THR A 660 34.65 -6.28 -26.37
CA THR A 660 33.46 -6.98 -25.87
C THR A 660 32.94 -6.37 -24.57
N THR A 661 31.68 -5.94 -24.54
CA THR A 661 30.96 -5.61 -23.29
C THR A 661 30.07 -6.78 -22.89
N THR A 662 30.00 -7.10 -21.60
CA THR A 662 29.15 -8.19 -21.06
C THR A 662 28.33 -7.72 -19.87
N THR A 663 27.04 -8.02 -19.90
CA THR A 663 26.12 -7.91 -18.77
C THR A 663 25.80 -9.32 -18.27
N ALA A 664 25.97 -9.58 -16.98
CA ALA A 664 25.53 -10.81 -16.34
C ALA A 664 24.18 -10.59 -15.64
N LEU A 665 23.27 -11.54 -15.79
CA LEU A 665 21.93 -11.56 -15.20
C LEU A 665 21.74 -12.92 -14.50
N ASP A 666 21.29 -12.92 -13.26
CA ASP A 666 20.85 -14.12 -12.55
C ASP A 666 19.35 -14.00 -12.25
N ILE A 667 18.61 -15.08 -12.51
CA ILE A 667 17.22 -15.24 -12.10
C ILE A 667 17.10 -16.56 -11.34
N GLY A 668 16.81 -16.49 -10.04
CA GLY A 668 16.60 -17.68 -9.22
C GLY A 668 17.80 -18.64 -9.13
N GLY A 669 19.02 -18.16 -9.32
CA GLY A 669 20.23 -19.00 -9.42
C GLY A 669 20.56 -19.51 -10.84
N VAL A 670 19.76 -19.12 -11.85
CA VAL A 670 20.01 -19.41 -13.26
C VAL A 670 20.66 -18.18 -13.91
N GLY A 671 21.97 -18.27 -14.12
CA GLY A 671 22.78 -17.21 -14.70
C GLY A 671 22.84 -17.24 -16.23
N ALA A 672 22.64 -16.08 -16.86
CA ALA A 672 22.83 -15.85 -18.29
C ALA A 672 23.62 -14.55 -18.55
N THR A 673 24.22 -14.43 -19.74
CA THR A 673 25.00 -13.25 -20.14
C THR A 673 24.53 -12.65 -21.44
N PHE A 674 24.29 -11.34 -21.47
CA PHE A 674 24.15 -10.55 -22.69
C PHE A 674 25.51 -9.97 -23.08
N VAL A 675 25.87 -10.09 -24.36
CA VAL A 675 27.20 -9.74 -24.88
C VAL A 675 27.05 -8.85 -26.11
N SER A 676 27.82 -7.77 -26.19
CA SER A 676 27.97 -7.01 -27.43
C SER A 676 29.43 -6.82 -27.79
N VAL A 677 29.71 -6.70 -29.09
CA VAL A 677 31.06 -6.54 -29.66
C VAL A 677 31.07 -5.34 -30.59
N THR A 678 31.98 -4.40 -30.34
CA THR A 678 32.17 -3.23 -31.20
C THR A 678 32.82 -3.60 -32.52
N ARG A 679 32.54 -2.82 -33.57
CA ARG A 679 33.18 -2.94 -34.88
C ARG A 679 34.69 -2.69 -34.82
N ASP A 680 35.40 -3.17 -35.84
CA ASP A 680 36.82 -2.92 -36.04
C ASP A 680 37.14 -1.44 -36.32
N ALA A 681 38.42 -1.09 -36.22
CA ALA A 681 38.93 0.21 -36.64
C ALA A 681 38.96 0.33 -38.18
N PRO A 682 38.82 1.53 -38.75
CA PRO A 682 39.01 1.73 -40.19
C PRO A 682 40.47 1.47 -40.60
N GLU A 683 40.65 0.90 -41.80
CA GLU A 683 41.96 0.69 -42.41
C GLU A 683 42.62 2.02 -42.83
N ASP A 684 43.90 2.17 -42.54
CA ASP A 684 44.75 3.27 -43.00
C ASP A 684 46.02 2.73 -43.67
N THR A 685 46.26 3.19 -44.89
CA THR A 685 47.38 2.81 -45.76
C THR A 685 48.26 4.01 -46.14
N THR A 686 48.07 5.17 -45.48
CA THR A 686 48.81 6.41 -45.75
C THR A 686 49.91 6.60 -44.70
N PRO A 687 51.20 6.45 -45.04
CA PRO A 687 52.28 6.53 -44.05
C PRO A 687 52.58 7.97 -43.60
N ASP A 688 53.29 8.07 -42.47
CA ASP A 688 53.91 9.32 -42.05
C ASP A 688 54.92 9.82 -43.11
N PRO A 689 55.11 11.15 -43.26
CA PRO A 689 56.09 11.70 -44.21
C PRO A 689 57.53 11.25 -43.94
N PHE A 690 58.18 10.68 -44.96
CA PHE A 690 59.56 10.19 -44.91
C PHE A 690 60.46 10.86 -45.96
N SER A 691 61.79 10.72 -45.82
CA SER A 691 62.78 11.34 -46.70
C SER A 691 64.09 10.55 -46.78
N PHE A 692 64.92 10.84 -47.78
CA PHE A 692 66.25 10.24 -48.00
C PHE A 692 67.30 11.33 -48.22
N SER A 693 68.57 11.04 -47.93
CA SER A 693 69.69 11.98 -47.99
C SER A 693 70.47 11.89 -49.30
N THR A 694 70.97 13.03 -49.80
CA THR A 694 71.78 13.08 -51.02
C THR A 694 73.23 12.65 -50.78
N VAL A 695 73.68 11.61 -51.51
CA VAL A 695 75.07 11.10 -51.43
C VAL A 695 75.97 11.81 -52.45
N ASN A 696 76.96 12.56 -51.98
CA ASN A 696 77.83 13.38 -52.82
C ASN A 696 79.23 12.75 -53.00
N GLY A 697 79.86 13.00 -54.15
CA GLY A 697 81.25 12.60 -54.42
C GLY A 697 81.42 11.15 -54.90
N VAL A 698 80.39 10.57 -55.52
CA VAL A 698 80.43 9.21 -56.06
C VAL A 698 81.36 9.12 -57.28
N GLN A 699 82.00 7.96 -57.49
CA GLN A 699 82.76 7.71 -58.73
C GLN A 699 81.80 7.75 -59.94
N TYR A 700 82.20 8.45 -61.02
CA TYR A 700 81.48 8.41 -62.29
C TYR A 700 81.81 7.09 -63.01
N ASP A 701 80.93 6.10 -62.86
CA ASP A 701 81.02 4.80 -63.51
C ASP A 701 79.62 4.18 -63.47
N PRO A 702 78.93 3.95 -64.62
CA PRO A 702 77.55 3.48 -64.66
C PRO A 702 77.37 2.02 -64.18
N ARG A 703 78.41 1.41 -63.60
CA ARG A 703 78.39 0.08 -62.95
C ARG A 703 78.52 0.17 -61.43
N VAL A 704 78.80 1.35 -60.87
CA VAL A 704 78.86 1.58 -59.43
C VAL A 704 77.46 1.83 -58.89
N THR A 705 77.06 1.03 -57.91
CA THR A 705 75.78 1.17 -57.21
C THR A 705 75.93 2.10 -56.01
N THR A 706 75.01 3.07 -55.87
CA THR A 706 74.86 3.90 -54.67
C THR A 706 73.57 3.50 -53.95
N GLU A 707 73.65 3.23 -52.64
CA GLU A 707 72.49 2.95 -51.79
C GLU A 707 72.17 4.16 -50.89
N SER A 708 70.91 4.30 -50.47
CA SER A 708 70.46 5.29 -49.48
C SER A 708 70.71 4.83 -48.04
N GLU A 709 70.39 5.68 -47.07
CA GLU A 709 70.10 5.24 -45.71
C GLU A 709 68.86 4.33 -45.65
N VAL A 710 68.73 3.58 -44.55
CA VAL A 710 67.54 2.77 -44.27
C VAL A 710 66.52 3.64 -43.51
N VAL A 711 65.31 3.73 -44.04
CA VAL A 711 64.18 4.46 -43.48
C VAL A 711 63.17 3.47 -42.91
N THR A 712 62.55 3.77 -41.76
CA THR A 712 61.45 2.94 -41.21
C THR A 712 60.12 3.64 -41.50
N ILE A 713 59.14 2.90 -42.00
CA ILE A 713 57.82 3.44 -42.35
C ILE A 713 56.86 3.34 -41.17
N THR A 714 56.20 4.44 -40.82
CA THR A 714 55.22 4.51 -39.71
C THR A 714 53.89 5.08 -40.19
N GLY A 715 52.89 5.15 -39.30
CA GLY A 715 51.59 5.80 -39.54
C GLY A 715 50.46 4.85 -39.98
N ILE A 716 50.75 3.83 -40.78
CA ILE A 716 49.74 2.92 -41.33
C ILE A 716 49.25 1.86 -40.34
N ASN A 717 48.01 1.37 -40.51
CA ASN A 717 47.50 0.19 -39.80
C ASN A 717 47.20 -1.01 -40.74
N ALA A 718 47.17 -0.77 -42.06
CA ALA A 718 47.01 -1.77 -43.12
C ALA A 718 48.16 -1.67 -44.16
N PRO A 719 48.46 -2.72 -44.95
CA PRO A 719 49.63 -2.72 -45.84
C PRO A 719 49.54 -1.70 -46.98
N ALA A 720 50.45 -0.72 -46.99
CA ALA A 720 50.52 0.31 -48.01
C ALA A 720 51.15 -0.21 -49.31
N ALA A 721 50.65 0.23 -50.46
CA ALA A 721 51.25 -0.09 -51.76
C ALA A 721 52.55 0.70 -51.98
N VAL A 722 53.58 0.03 -52.51
CA VAL A 722 54.91 0.60 -52.80
C VAL A 722 55.16 0.62 -54.30
N SER A 723 55.68 1.72 -54.83
CA SER A 723 56.17 1.82 -56.22
C SER A 723 57.43 2.68 -56.32
N ILE A 724 58.23 2.48 -57.37
CA ILE A 724 59.53 3.15 -57.53
C ILE A 724 59.79 3.56 -58.98
N GLN A 725 60.52 4.66 -59.15
CA GLN A 725 61.01 5.14 -60.44
C GLN A 725 62.50 5.51 -60.37
N GLY A 726 63.28 5.08 -61.37
CA GLY A 726 64.70 5.44 -61.49
C GLY A 726 65.67 4.64 -60.60
N GLY A 727 65.25 3.51 -60.04
CA GLY A 727 66.10 2.67 -59.18
C GLY A 727 65.40 1.41 -58.68
N GLU A 728 65.96 0.80 -57.65
CA GLU A 728 65.42 -0.37 -56.95
C GLU A 728 65.28 -0.08 -55.45
N TYR A 729 64.35 -0.76 -54.79
CA TYR A 729 64.21 -0.78 -53.33
C TYR A 729 64.38 -2.20 -52.78
N ARG A 730 64.67 -2.30 -51.49
CA ARG A 730 64.41 -3.51 -50.70
C ARG A 730 63.58 -3.18 -49.48
N ILE A 731 62.70 -4.09 -49.09
CA ILE A 731 62.00 -4.05 -47.79
C ILE A 731 62.75 -4.96 -46.83
N ASN A 732 63.07 -4.45 -45.65
CA ASN A 732 63.92 -5.08 -44.63
C ASN A 732 65.23 -5.61 -45.25
N SER A 733 65.70 -6.79 -44.83
CA SER A 733 66.84 -7.48 -45.44
C SER A 733 66.49 -8.27 -46.72
N GLY A 734 65.42 -7.88 -47.42
CA GLY A 734 64.93 -8.56 -48.62
C GLY A 734 65.82 -8.39 -49.86
N SER A 735 65.42 -9.06 -50.94
CA SER A 735 66.02 -8.84 -52.26
C SER A 735 65.65 -7.47 -52.82
N TRP A 736 66.58 -6.91 -53.61
CA TRP A 736 66.35 -5.67 -54.34
C TRP A 736 65.39 -5.90 -55.52
N GLN A 737 64.47 -4.97 -55.72
CA GLN A 737 63.40 -5.06 -56.72
C GLN A 737 62.95 -3.67 -57.21
N SER A 738 62.35 -3.65 -58.41
CA SER A 738 61.74 -2.46 -59.02
C SER A 738 60.26 -2.64 -59.37
N ALA A 739 59.69 -3.82 -59.10
CA ALA A 739 58.26 -4.07 -59.22
C ALA A 739 57.46 -3.42 -58.09
N ALA A 740 56.18 -3.14 -58.32
CA ALA A 740 55.27 -2.69 -57.27
C ALA A 740 55.10 -3.79 -56.19
N GLY A 741 54.98 -3.37 -54.93
CA GLY A 741 54.88 -4.26 -53.77
C GLY A 741 53.96 -3.70 -52.69
N GLN A 742 54.04 -4.25 -51.47
CA GLN A 742 53.40 -3.70 -50.28
C GLN A 742 54.38 -3.67 -49.10
N ILE A 743 54.14 -2.77 -48.16
CA ILE A 743 54.93 -2.57 -46.94
C ILE A 743 54.02 -2.43 -45.72
N GLY A 744 54.42 -3.02 -44.59
CA GLY A 744 53.70 -2.95 -43.32
C GLY A 744 54.18 -1.81 -42.43
N ASN A 745 53.45 -1.56 -41.33
CA ASN A 745 53.86 -0.58 -40.33
C ASN A 745 55.12 -1.07 -39.59
N ASN A 746 56.12 -0.20 -39.46
CA ASN A 746 57.47 -0.45 -38.92
C ASN A 746 58.37 -1.34 -39.80
N ASP A 747 57.98 -1.67 -41.04
CA ASP A 747 58.92 -2.21 -42.01
C ASP A 747 59.96 -1.15 -42.41
N GLN A 748 61.16 -1.63 -42.72
CA GLN A 748 62.26 -0.80 -43.18
C GLN A 748 62.36 -0.81 -44.70
N ILE A 749 62.74 0.31 -45.30
CA ILE A 749 62.96 0.45 -46.74
C ILE A 749 64.27 1.16 -47.03
N GLN A 750 64.96 0.73 -48.08
CA GLN A 750 66.21 1.32 -48.56
C GLN A 750 66.19 1.35 -50.09
N LEU A 751 66.79 2.37 -50.68
CA LEU A 751 66.84 2.62 -52.12
C LEU A 751 68.24 2.42 -52.69
N ARG A 752 68.33 2.15 -53.99
CA ARG A 752 69.58 2.19 -54.75
C ARG A 752 69.40 2.55 -56.21
N HIS A 753 70.46 3.10 -56.81
CA HIS A 753 70.62 3.26 -58.25
C HIS A 753 72.08 3.13 -58.68
N LEU A 754 72.33 3.10 -59.98
CA LEU A 754 73.68 3.22 -60.55
C LEU A 754 74.07 4.70 -60.60
N SER A 755 75.34 5.02 -60.36
CA SER A 755 75.86 6.39 -60.45
C SER A 755 75.97 6.87 -61.91
N ALA A 756 76.06 8.18 -62.11
CA ALA A 756 76.20 8.75 -63.45
C ALA A 756 77.51 8.31 -64.14
N ASP A 757 77.48 8.25 -65.47
CA ASP A 757 78.65 7.98 -66.31
C ASP A 757 79.53 9.22 -66.55
N GLN A 758 78.98 10.41 -66.30
CA GLN A 758 79.66 11.70 -66.43
C GLN A 758 80.05 12.29 -65.07
N PRO A 759 81.12 13.12 -65.01
CA PRO A 759 81.45 13.89 -63.81
C PRO A 759 80.37 14.90 -63.43
N ALA A 760 80.39 15.37 -62.18
CA ALA A 760 79.52 16.43 -61.64
C ALA A 760 78.00 16.27 -61.90
N THR A 761 77.52 15.05 -62.07
CA THR A 761 76.16 14.74 -62.56
C THR A 761 75.32 14.05 -61.49
N THR A 762 74.04 14.44 -61.38
CA THR A 762 73.09 13.92 -60.38
C THR A 762 72.18 12.84 -60.96
N ILE A 763 72.03 11.72 -60.25
CA ILE A 763 70.99 10.70 -60.50
C ILE A 763 69.98 10.73 -59.34
N THR A 764 68.70 10.51 -59.64
CA THR A 764 67.59 10.51 -58.66
C THR A 764 66.71 9.28 -58.79
N THR A 765 66.27 8.74 -57.65
CA THR A 765 65.30 7.64 -57.54
C THR A 765 64.14 8.09 -56.65
N THR A 766 62.91 8.00 -57.15
CA THR A 766 61.70 8.39 -56.41
C THR A 766 60.93 7.15 -56.00
N LEU A 767 60.53 7.10 -54.73
CA LEU A 767 59.76 6.03 -54.09
C LEU A 767 58.42 6.62 -53.64
N ASP A 768 57.31 5.97 -53.99
CA ASP A 768 55.98 6.27 -53.45
C ASP A 768 55.49 5.12 -52.58
N ILE A 769 54.94 5.45 -51.42
CA ILE A 769 54.28 4.52 -50.50
C ILE A 769 52.92 5.11 -50.12
N GLY A 770 51.84 4.45 -50.50
CA GLY A 770 50.47 4.89 -50.14
C GLY A 770 50.08 6.29 -50.65
N GLY A 771 50.75 6.82 -51.68
CA GLY A 771 50.57 8.20 -52.14
C GLY A 771 51.51 9.23 -51.48
N VAL A 772 52.41 8.79 -50.61
CA VAL A 772 53.48 9.62 -50.02
C VAL A 772 54.79 9.33 -50.75
N SER A 773 55.29 10.34 -51.47
CA SER A 773 56.48 10.25 -52.33
C SER A 773 57.72 10.90 -51.71
N ALA A 774 58.87 10.24 -51.80
CA ALA A 774 60.18 10.78 -51.44
C ALA A 774 61.26 10.40 -52.48
N THR A 775 62.34 11.18 -52.55
CA THR A 775 63.40 11.02 -53.56
C THR A 775 64.78 10.90 -52.92
N PHE A 776 65.51 9.85 -53.29
CA PHE A 776 66.94 9.66 -53.04
C PHE A 776 67.77 10.16 -54.21
N ALA A 777 68.97 10.71 -53.96
CA ALA A 777 69.82 11.30 -54.99
C ALA A 777 71.31 11.01 -54.75
N SER A 778 72.11 10.90 -55.83
CA SER A 778 73.57 10.88 -55.74
C SER A 778 74.27 11.70 -56.81
N VAL A 779 75.46 12.23 -56.51
CA VAL A 779 76.21 13.18 -57.37
C VAL A 779 77.67 12.74 -57.54
N THR A 780 78.18 12.79 -58.78
CA THR A 780 79.53 12.31 -59.14
C THR A 780 80.66 13.35 -59.01
N ARG A 781 81.92 12.88 -58.93
CA ARG A 781 83.15 13.72 -58.82
C ARG A 781 83.54 14.40 -60.14
N ASP A 782 84.36 15.45 -60.06
CA ASP A 782 84.84 16.28 -61.19
C ASP A 782 86.38 16.19 -61.37
N VAL A 783 86.90 16.47 -62.58
CA VAL A 783 88.31 16.26 -62.98
C VAL A 783 88.84 17.27 -64.02
N GLN A 784 89.93 17.99 -63.68
CA GLN A 784 90.80 18.69 -64.65
C GLN A 784 92.29 18.56 -64.29
N ALA A 785 93.17 18.55 -65.30
CA ALA A 785 94.63 18.61 -65.17
C ALA A 785 95.24 19.31 -66.41
N THR A 786 96.45 19.85 -66.29
CA THR A 786 97.12 20.66 -67.34
C THR A 786 98.19 19.88 -68.14
N PRO A 787 98.43 20.22 -69.43
CA PRO A 787 99.43 19.53 -70.26
C PRO A 787 100.87 19.74 -69.82
N LEU A 788 101.74 18.77 -70.10
CA LEU A 788 103.20 18.83 -69.88
C LEU A 788 103.94 19.45 -71.08
N SER A 789 104.95 20.29 -70.84
CA SER A 789 105.98 20.66 -71.82
C SER A 789 107.38 20.78 -71.20
N VAL A 790 108.43 20.69 -72.03
CA VAL A 790 109.84 20.83 -71.64
C VAL A 790 110.60 21.77 -72.59
N ASN A 791 111.67 22.39 -72.10
CA ASN A 791 112.74 22.95 -72.91
C ASN A 791 114.11 22.40 -72.45
N ALA A 792 114.96 22.02 -73.41
CA ALA A 792 116.27 21.39 -73.20
C ALA A 792 117.40 22.37 -72.83
N GLY A 793 117.24 23.66 -73.16
CA GLY A 793 118.28 24.69 -73.09
C GLY A 793 118.80 25.10 -74.47
N ASP A 794 119.66 26.12 -74.50
CA ASP A 794 120.19 26.68 -75.75
C ASP A 794 121.29 25.80 -76.40
N ASP A 795 121.44 25.92 -77.72
CA ASP A 795 122.50 25.28 -78.52
C ASP A 795 123.93 25.63 -78.02
N GLY A 796 124.87 24.69 -78.21
CA GLY A 796 126.24 24.79 -77.73
C GLY A 796 127.32 24.62 -78.82
N GLU A 797 128.51 25.12 -78.55
CA GLU A 797 129.71 24.87 -79.36
C GLU A 797 130.90 24.49 -78.44
N ILE A 798 131.65 23.45 -78.80
CA ILE A 798 132.85 22.99 -78.07
C ILE A 798 133.99 22.57 -79.02
N VAL A 799 135.22 22.66 -78.53
CA VAL A 799 136.41 22.26 -79.26
C VAL A 799 136.71 20.77 -79.07
N ALA A 800 136.88 20.06 -80.20
CA ALA A 800 137.12 18.62 -80.23
C ALA A 800 138.34 18.21 -79.38
N VAL A 801 138.22 17.09 -78.66
CA VAL A 801 139.29 16.46 -77.84
C VAL A 801 139.81 17.29 -76.64
N THR A 802 139.39 18.55 -76.45
CA THR A 802 139.87 19.40 -75.34
C THR A 802 138.80 19.92 -74.39
N GLU A 803 137.52 19.84 -74.74
CA GLU A 803 136.41 20.41 -73.96
C GLU A 803 135.26 19.43 -73.72
N THR A 804 134.48 19.68 -72.66
CA THR A 804 133.29 18.92 -72.28
C THR A 804 132.16 19.88 -71.93
N LEU A 805 130.98 19.70 -72.53
CA LEU A 805 129.82 20.56 -72.28
C LEU A 805 128.98 20.00 -71.13
N HIS A 806 128.79 20.81 -70.08
CA HIS A 806 127.79 20.56 -69.05
C HIS A 806 126.44 21.09 -69.54
N LEU A 807 125.50 20.18 -69.75
CA LEU A 807 124.13 20.50 -70.20
C LEU A 807 123.21 20.65 -68.99
N GLY A 808 121.97 21.07 -69.22
CA GLY A 808 120.92 21.03 -68.20
C GLY A 808 120.84 22.20 -67.23
N SER A 809 121.82 23.11 -67.22
CA SER A 809 121.82 24.32 -66.40
C SER A 809 120.69 25.31 -66.72
N ALA A 810 120.02 25.14 -67.86
CA ALA A 810 118.90 25.96 -68.33
C ALA A 810 117.56 25.21 -68.49
N VAL A 811 117.51 23.88 -68.26
CA VAL A 811 116.32 23.04 -68.52
C VAL A 811 115.11 23.52 -67.71
N LYS A 812 113.95 23.60 -68.37
CA LYS A 812 112.67 23.97 -67.76
C LYS A 812 111.61 22.93 -68.09
N VAL A 813 110.88 22.48 -67.07
CA VAL A 813 109.66 21.66 -67.24
C VAL A 813 108.45 22.50 -66.82
N GLN A 814 107.33 22.35 -67.51
CA GLN A 814 106.13 23.17 -67.42
C GLN A 814 104.88 22.29 -67.45
N GLY A 815 103.90 22.59 -66.58
CA GLY A 815 102.70 21.76 -66.44
C GLY A 815 103.00 20.31 -66.04
N GLY A 816 102.04 19.39 -66.26
CA GLY A 816 102.17 17.98 -65.86
C GLY A 816 102.16 17.72 -64.34
N SER A 817 102.52 16.50 -63.94
CA SER A 817 102.51 16.02 -62.55
C SER A 817 103.85 15.42 -62.10
N THR A 818 104.47 16.03 -61.09
CA THR A 818 105.76 15.59 -60.53
C THR A 818 105.66 14.26 -59.76
N PRO A 819 106.74 13.45 -59.70
CA PRO A 819 108.11 13.71 -60.16
C PRO A 819 108.35 13.45 -61.65
N TYR A 820 109.39 14.09 -62.21
CA TYR A 820 109.79 13.94 -63.61
C TYR A 820 110.96 12.97 -63.78
N ARG A 821 110.93 12.22 -64.88
CA ARG A 821 112.01 11.33 -65.34
C ARG A 821 112.61 11.93 -66.61
N TYR A 822 113.92 12.10 -66.64
CA TYR A 822 114.67 12.70 -67.74
C TYR A 822 115.38 11.60 -68.53
N ALA A 823 115.48 11.72 -69.84
CA ALA A 823 116.31 10.85 -70.67
C ALA A 823 116.89 11.63 -71.85
N TRP A 824 118.21 11.69 -71.94
CA TRP A 824 118.95 12.35 -73.01
C TRP A 824 119.50 11.34 -74.01
N THR A 825 119.26 11.58 -75.30
CA THR A 825 119.80 10.76 -76.42
C THR A 825 120.56 11.65 -77.40
N VAL A 826 121.61 11.11 -78.03
CA VAL A 826 122.45 11.83 -78.99
C VAL A 826 122.38 11.17 -80.35
N LEU A 827 122.18 11.95 -81.41
CA LEU A 827 122.45 11.53 -82.79
C LEU A 827 123.54 12.44 -83.40
N PRO A 828 124.64 11.85 -83.91
CA PRO A 828 125.60 12.60 -84.73
C PRO A 828 125.08 12.76 -86.17
N ASP A 829 125.27 13.95 -86.75
CA ASP A 829 124.93 14.22 -88.14
C ASP A 829 125.92 13.59 -89.15
N SER A 830 127.01 13.00 -88.65
CA SER A 830 128.06 12.35 -89.46
C SER A 830 128.30 10.90 -89.03
N VAL A 831 128.24 9.98 -90.01
CA VAL A 831 128.44 8.55 -89.79
C VAL A 831 129.91 8.26 -89.47
N GLY A 832 130.16 7.61 -88.33
CA GLY A 832 131.51 7.32 -87.83
C GLY A 832 132.03 8.33 -86.79
N ALA A 833 131.19 9.23 -86.31
CA ALA A 833 131.50 10.13 -85.20
C ALA A 833 131.65 9.39 -83.85
N ASP A 834 132.64 9.77 -83.06
CA ASP A 834 132.96 9.21 -81.74
C ASP A 834 132.73 10.26 -80.64
N PHE A 835 131.88 9.89 -79.67
CA PHE A 835 131.34 10.76 -78.62
C PHE A 835 130.96 9.97 -77.36
N SER A 836 130.81 10.68 -76.24
CA SER A 836 130.26 10.14 -75.00
C SER A 836 129.30 11.11 -74.32
N LEU A 837 128.19 10.58 -73.81
CA LEU A 837 127.26 11.29 -72.94
C LEU A 837 127.22 10.58 -71.57
N LEU A 838 127.45 11.34 -70.50
CA LEU A 838 127.44 10.85 -69.12
C LEU A 838 126.25 11.43 -68.35
N SER A 839 125.70 10.64 -67.42
CA SER A 839 124.53 11.01 -66.60
C SER A 839 123.25 11.33 -67.40
N ALA A 840 123.03 10.64 -68.51
CA ALA A 840 121.96 10.87 -69.48
C ALA A 840 120.52 10.78 -68.91
N GLU A 841 120.28 10.14 -67.77
CA GLU A 841 118.97 10.06 -67.11
C GLU A 841 118.72 11.19 -66.08
N THR A 842 119.59 12.21 -66.07
CA THR A 842 119.52 13.34 -65.14
C THR A 842 119.19 14.64 -65.85
N VAL A 843 118.77 15.65 -65.08
CA VAL A 843 118.50 17.00 -65.62
C VAL A 843 119.76 17.65 -66.23
N ALA A 844 120.97 17.27 -65.79
CA ALA A 844 122.23 17.90 -66.17
C ALA A 844 123.34 16.88 -66.54
N PRO A 845 123.28 16.28 -67.75
CA PRO A 845 124.31 15.38 -68.24
C PRO A 845 125.57 16.13 -68.71
N VAL A 846 126.64 15.38 -69.00
CA VAL A 846 127.89 15.92 -69.55
C VAL A 846 128.17 15.27 -70.91
N PHE A 847 128.33 16.09 -71.94
CA PHE A 847 128.61 15.67 -73.30
C PHE A 847 130.06 15.99 -73.71
N SER A 848 130.69 15.10 -74.46
CA SER A 848 131.99 15.33 -75.08
C SER A 848 132.17 14.51 -76.34
N ALA A 849 132.91 15.04 -77.32
CA ALA A 849 133.18 14.35 -78.57
C ALA A 849 134.61 14.60 -79.08
N VAL A 850 135.12 13.63 -79.83
CA VAL A 850 136.46 13.70 -80.44
C VAL A 850 136.40 13.86 -81.95
N THR A 851 135.28 13.50 -82.59
CA THR A 851 135.05 13.78 -84.02
C THR A 851 134.40 15.16 -84.21
N PRO A 852 134.99 16.06 -85.00
CA PRO A 852 134.36 17.32 -85.39
C PRO A 852 133.10 17.06 -86.23
N GLY A 853 132.03 17.80 -85.97
CA GLY A 853 130.72 17.57 -86.55
C GLY A 853 129.62 18.36 -85.86
N SER A 854 128.39 17.95 -86.10
CA SER A 854 127.19 18.45 -85.43
C SER A 854 126.47 17.25 -84.80
N TYR A 855 125.94 17.46 -83.60
CA TYR A 855 125.30 16.43 -82.78
C TYR A 855 124.00 17.00 -82.24
N THR A 856 122.87 16.37 -82.51
CA THR A 856 121.60 16.73 -81.88
C THR A 856 121.43 15.92 -80.59
N LEU A 857 121.08 16.59 -79.50
CA LEU A 857 120.80 15.99 -78.21
C LEU A 857 119.35 16.24 -77.82
N THR A 858 118.55 15.17 -77.79
CA THR A 858 117.12 15.21 -77.43
C THR A 858 116.95 14.84 -75.98
N LEU A 859 116.30 15.71 -75.21
CA LEU A 859 115.77 15.46 -73.87
C LEU A 859 114.30 15.02 -73.97
N THR A 860 114.01 13.79 -73.57
CA THR A 860 112.66 13.34 -73.22
C THR A 860 112.42 13.59 -71.73
N VAL A 861 111.27 14.19 -71.38
CA VAL A 861 110.75 14.22 -70.01
C VAL A 861 109.41 13.49 -69.94
N GLN A 862 109.27 12.59 -68.96
CA GLN A 862 108.00 11.94 -68.63
C GLN A 862 107.55 12.29 -67.21
N ASP A 863 106.25 12.55 -67.05
CA ASP A 863 105.59 12.80 -65.77
C ASP A 863 104.99 11.51 -65.16
N ASP A 864 104.58 11.55 -63.88
CA ASP A 864 104.13 10.33 -63.18
C ASP A 864 102.70 9.89 -63.56
N LEU A 865 101.97 10.72 -64.34
CA LEU A 865 100.74 10.34 -65.04
C LEU A 865 101.01 9.77 -66.45
N GLY A 866 102.29 9.69 -66.84
CA GLY A 866 102.75 9.11 -68.08
C GLY A 866 102.79 10.07 -69.29
N GLN A 867 102.41 11.34 -69.13
CA GLN A 867 102.57 12.34 -70.20
C GLN A 867 104.05 12.51 -70.56
N LYS A 868 104.35 12.67 -71.85
CA LYS A 868 105.69 12.92 -72.35
C LYS A 868 105.76 14.24 -73.11
N SER A 869 106.87 14.94 -72.94
CA SER A 869 107.29 16.04 -73.81
C SER A 869 108.77 15.89 -74.11
N GLU A 870 109.19 16.30 -75.30
CA GLU A 870 110.56 16.16 -75.79
C GLU A 870 111.02 17.49 -76.41
N ASP A 871 112.28 17.85 -76.23
CA ASP A 871 112.92 19.00 -76.85
C ASP A 871 114.39 18.67 -77.19
N SER A 872 114.98 19.37 -78.15
CA SER A 872 116.30 19.03 -78.71
C SER A 872 117.16 20.28 -78.89
N LEU A 873 118.43 20.18 -78.49
CA LEU A 873 119.46 21.18 -78.77
C LEU A 873 120.59 20.59 -79.63
N THR A 874 121.29 21.45 -80.34
CA THR A 874 122.43 21.09 -81.20
C THR A 874 123.74 21.47 -80.54
N VAL A 875 124.71 20.55 -80.53
CA VAL A 875 126.10 20.84 -80.15
C VAL A 875 127.00 20.71 -81.37
N ARG A 876 127.59 21.85 -81.75
CA ARG A 876 128.61 21.91 -82.79
C ARG A 876 129.99 21.62 -82.19
N VAL A 877 130.71 20.69 -82.79
CA VAL A 877 132.04 20.26 -82.32
C VAL A 877 133.06 20.62 -83.40
N ILE A 878 133.99 21.51 -83.09
CA ILE A 878 134.90 22.09 -84.09
C ILE A 878 136.36 21.63 -83.91
N ILE A 879 137.09 21.56 -85.04
CA ILE A 879 138.53 21.81 -85.03
C ILE A 879 138.68 23.34 -84.94
N PRO A 880 139.53 23.89 -84.05
CA PRO A 880 139.65 25.33 -83.89
C PRO A 880 140.51 25.94 -85.00
N ASP A 881 139.91 26.18 -86.17
CA ASP A 881 140.49 27.00 -87.23
C ASP A 881 140.11 28.48 -87.05
N GLN A 882 140.98 29.39 -87.48
CA GLN A 882 140.93 30.78 -87.03
C GLN A 882 140.07 31.68 -87.91
N ARG A 883 138.80 31.99 -87.50
CA ARG A 883 138.09 33.31 -87.56
C ARG A 883 136.55 33.26 -87.35
N THR A 884 136.08 33.73 -86.19
CA THR A 884 134.92 34.66 -85.95
C THR A 884 133.43 34.35 -86.34
N VAL A 885 132.47 34.61 -85.40
CA VAL A 885 131.02 35.06 -85.51
C VAL A 885 129.82 34.10 -85.12
N ALA A 886 129.38 34.19 -83.84
CA ALA A 886 128.03 34.54 -83.24
C ALA A 886 126.61 33.86 -83.48
N TYR A 887 125.93 33.53 -82.35
CA TYR A 887 124.49 33.80 -81.93
C TYR A 887 123.26 32.90 -82.44
N PRO A 888 122.01 32.89 -81.82
CA PRO A 888 121.59 32.20 -80.52
C PRO A 888 120.05 31.78 -80.27
N ILE A 889 119.71 31.27 -79.04
CA ILE A 889 118.42 31.20 -78.21
C ILE A 889 117.06 30.54 -78.63
N GLU A 890 116.26 30.05 -77.63
CA GLU A 890 114.87 30.56 -77.27
C GLU A 890 114.08 29.96 -76.01
N GLN A 891 113.53 30.86 -75.13
CA GLN A 891 112.40 30.76 -74.11
C GLN A 891 112.55 29.98 -72.73
N SER A 892 111.59 29.69 -71.80
CA SER A 892 110.17 30.05 -71.44
C SER A 892 109.96 30.24 -69.87
N LEU A 893 108.73 30.30 -69.27
CA LEU A 893 108.47 30.58 -67.80
C LEU A 893 107.00 30.33 -67.21
N THR A 894 106.77 30.54 -65.87
CA THR A 894 105.50 30.65 -65.00
C THR A 894 105.22 29.43 -64.02
N ALA A 895 104.42 29.35 -62.90
CA ALA A 895 103.29 30.07 -62.18
C ALA A 895 103.16 29.81 -60.61
N CYS A 896 102.29 30.49 -59.79
CA CYS A 896 102.15 30.29 -58.28
C CYS A 896 101.00 31.05 -57.46
N LYS A 897 100.57 30.58 -56.24
CA LYS A 897 100.10 31.23 -54.91
C LYS A 897 98.85 32.19 -54.66
N SER A 898 98.27 32.30 -53.40
CA SER A 898 97.48 33.45 -52.73
C SER A 898 96.85 33.19 -51.29
N ILE A 899 96.22 34.18 -50.55
CA ILE A 899 95.75 34.18 -49.07
C ILE A 899 94.71 35.33 -48.63
N LEU A 900 93.83 35.23 -47.56
CA LEU A 900 93.30 36.33 -46.62
C LEU A 900 92.32 35.94 -45.40
N VAL A 901 91.63 36.86 -44.62
CA VAL A 901 91.07 36.68 -43.19
C VAL A 901 89.98 37.68 -42.57
N SER A 902 89.22 37.34 -41.45
CA SER A 902 88.69 38.16 -40.24
C SER A 902 87.16 38.40 -39.80
N ASN A 903 86.86 38.39 -38.45
CA ASN A 903 85.74 39.01 -37.59
C ASN A 903 84.27 38.43 -37.45
N SER A 904 83.32 38.72 -36.47
CA SER A 904 83.24 39.18 -35.01
C SER A 904 81.77 39.41 -34.39
N VAL A 905 81.55 39.50 -33.02
CA VAL A 905 80.45 40.20 -32.16
C VAL A 905 79.19 39.48 -31.49
N VAL A 906 78.91 39.76 -30.16
CA VAL A 906 77.66 39.72 -29.24
C VAL A 906 76.75 38.44 -29.12
N GLY A 907 75.99 38.07 -28.04
CA GLY A 907 75.65 38.59 -26.66
C GLY A 907 74.67 37.65 -25.86
N SER A 908 74.20 37.99 -24.62
CA SER A 908 73.57 37.04 -23.63
C SER A 908 72.18 37.37 -22.97
N ASP A 909 71.67 36.44 -22.13
CA ASP A 909 70.30 36.25 -21.55
C ASP A 909 69.61 37.31 -20.61
N ALA A 910 68.26 37.23 -20.57
CA ALA A 910 67.29 37.60 -19.49
C ALA A 910 65.87 37.04 -19.84
N GLY A 911 64.81 36.97 -19.02
CA GLY A 911 64.61 37.30 -17.59
C GLY A 911 63.11 37.44 -17.18
N VAL A 912 62.52 36.38 -16.60
CA VAL A 912 61.57 36.32 -15.45
C VAL A 912 60.48 37.41 -15.21
N MET A 913 59.20 36.99 -15.30
CA MET A 913 58.03 37.18 -14.37
C MET A 913 57.69 38.55 -13.71
N LEU A 914 56.39 38.93 -13.75
CA LEU A 914 55.50 39.52 -12.69
C LEU A 914 54.20 40.08 -13.36
N LEU A 915 52.99 40.15 -12.79
CA LEU A 915 52.47 40.16 -11.40
C LEU A 915 51.27 39.18 -11.19
N ALA A 916 50.86 38.97 -9.93
CA ALA A 916 49.69 38.18 -9.49
C ALA A 916 48.54 39.13 -8.96
N PRO A 917 47.53 38.79 -8.10
CA PRO A 917 47.47 37.73 -7.06
C PRO A 917 46.08 37.09 -6.70
N VAL A 918 46.05 36.24 -5.65
CA VAL A 918 44.89 35.77 -4.81
C VAL A 918 43.89 34.80 -5.48
N VAL A 919 43.53 33.59 -4.97
CA VAL A 919 43.91 32.69 -3.83
C VAL A 919 43.28 31.28 -4.13
N GLY A 920 43.59 30.12 -3.52
CA GLY A 920 44.54 29.74 -2.45
C GLY A 920 43.95 28.68 -1.48
N LEU A 921 44.73 27.66 -1.07
CA LEU A 921 44.37 26.47 -0.23
C LEU A 921 43.43 25.45 -0.94
N GLY A 922 43.56 24.11 -0.84
CA GLY A 922 44.50 23.14 -0.22
C GLY A 922 44.00 21.71 -0.61
N LYS A 923 44.62 20.55 -0.33
CA LYS A 923 45.78 20.16 0.52
C LYS A 923 46.49 18.92 -0.07
N ASP A 924 47.71 18.67 0.40
CA ASP A 924 48.37 17.39 0.69
C ASP A 924 47.81 16.07 0.12
N PHE A 925 48.64 15.36 -0.66
CA PHE A 925 49.09 14.01 -0.28
C PHE A 925 50.47 13.73 -0.90
N ALA A 926 51.35 13.01 -0.20
CA ALA A 926 52.73 12.78 -0.62
C ALA A 926 53.14 11.30 -0.55
N VAL A 927 53.91 10.86 -1.55
CA VAL A 927 54.59 9.56 -1.60
C VAL A 927 56.09 9.81 -1.75
N PRO A 928 56.96 9.21 -0.92
CA PRO A 928 58.41 9.32 -1.07
C PRO A 928 59.07 7.96 -1.41
N VAL A 929 59.80 7.92 -2.54
CA VAL A 929 60.92 7.00 -2.78
C VAL A 929 62.13 7.85 -3.19
N GLY A 930 63.34 7.44 -2.80
CA GLY A 930 64.48 8.35 -2.58
C GLY A 930 65.31 8.81 -3.79
N ALA A 931 66.23 9.74 -3.50
CA ALA A 931 67.25 10.30 -4.41
C ALA A 931 68.37 9.28 -4.76
N GLY A 932 69.29 9.52 -5.71
CA GLY A 932 69.54 10.69 -6.56
C GLY A 932 70.83 11.48 -6.23
N LEU A 933 71.81 11.50 -7.14
CA LEU A 933 72.99 12.39 -7.18
C LEU A 933 73.62 12.31 -8.60
N ARG A 934 74.25 13.28 -9.30
CA ARG A 934 74.85 14.64 -9.12
C ARG A 934 76.39 14.66 -9.34
N VAL A 935 76.83 15.28 -10.45
CA VAL A 935 78.01 16.19 -10.64
C VAL A 935 77.66 16.99 -11.93
N VAL A 936 77.55 18.33 -12.07
CA VAL A 936 78.39 19.52 -11.70
C VAL A 936 79.60 19.64 -12.66
N SER A 937 79.99 20.76 -13.29
CA SER A 937 80.13 22.18 -12.86
C SER A 937 80.13 23.23 -14.02
N GLU A 938 79.78 24.51 -13.71
CA GLU A 938 80.42 25.79 -14.18
C GLU A 938 80.46 26.18 -15.69
N ALA A 939 80.40 27.47 -16.12
CA ALA A 939 80.14 28.77 -15.46
C ALA A 939 79.74 29.91 -16.47
N ASP A 940 79.29 31.04 -15.90
CA ASP A 940 78.98 32.40 -16.44
C ASP A 940 80.23 33.21 -16.93
N PRO A 941 80.19 34.52 -17.31
CA PRO A 941 79.16 35.38 -17.98
C PRO A 941 79.73 36.37 -19.07
N TRP A 942 78.89 37.02 -19.93
CA TRP A 942 78.87 38.50 -20.23
C TRP A 942 78.05 39.01 -21.46
N CYS A 943 77.15 39.96 -21.19
CA CYS A 943 76.88 41.24 -21.88
C CYS A 943 76.50 41.37 -23.39
N ALA A 944 75.24 41.78 -23.60
CA ALA A 944 74.78 43.08 -24.14
C ALA A 944 74.68 43.39 -25.67
N SER A 945 73.41 43.59 -26.10
CA SER A 945 72.85 44.49 -27.15
C SER A 945 73.39 44.42 -28.61
N HIS A 946 72.53 44.42 -29.64
CA HIS A 946 71.24 45.13 -29.84
C HIS A 946 70.15 44.25 -30.44
#